data_AF-B4QJH8-F1
#
_entry.id   AF-B4QJH8-F1
#
_cell.length_a   1.000
_cell.length_b   1.000
_cell.length_c   1.000
_cell.angle_alpha   90.00
_cell.angle_beta   90.00
_cell.angle_gamma   90.00
#
_symmetry.space_group_name_H-M   'P 1'
#
loop_
_entity.id
_entity.type
_entity.pdbx_description
1 polymer ?
#
loop_
_entity_poly.entity_id
_entity_poly.type
_entity_poly.pdbx_seq_one_letter_code
_entity_poly.pdbx_strand_id
1 'polypeptide(L)'
;MAEEKADTLQLELESYKERNEELQVDLDLLRSEMQNKAESAIKNISGDGDSPGLSTYEFKQLEQQNIRLKETLVRLRDISAHDKHDIQKLSKELEMKRSEVTELERTKEKLSAKIDELEAIVADLQEQVDAALGAEEMVEQLAEKKMELEDKVKLLEEEIAQLEALEEVHEQLVESNHELELDLREELDLANGAKKEVLRERDAAIETIYDRDQTIIKFRELVQKLNDQLTDLRDRNSSNEKESLQDPSLKMVTETIDYKQMFAESKAYTRAIDVQLRQIELSQANEHVQMLTAFMPESFMTRGGDHDSILVILLISRIVFKCDIVVSQTRERFPPVDAITREAVTQGHAVQQYAFKCRLLHYVHSLQCALHQILYGLNSCQPDTLLRAGSSLPEMVAQEKIVDGIIELLKSNQLDENSTTDNIEKCVAFFNAMNSVLLAGEQLLNEIQMIRDCVASLGAACESILSDTAIAKVIIQEAGATSDSVLLLQFLNENMESVRQQVKLIKRRLPSDQHVIKSGLSQHKVEAMRGLAQNISRIMSAMHQATKQSLAAIVSTIESDNAAEHTLAQEKYWALLTASCERIYEQDDRGPTQNFKTLLAQANSDLQLIAQHLLDKEYDIISAANNAGNQQKSGAHSTPITQRAQLIKKQLEQKNVLAATLENREADVKQLKVAAKMKQNELSEMQIRKDLAEKKLSVLQNEYEHAVDMWKQKYEETRLQLQLKEKEFEETMDHLQSDIDALESEKSDLRDKLKLNSTTGKVQPGSESHSPHNISLAGTKSTPPGISNVTYSAPAGTAPVVAEEVELLKNAFNQERNQRLRLQAQDMRAKLSQFEPLHVPQPQDQRITALESELTRMKHAWVLSLLQVRSQDSVNAGTRIDAVALQRRNQPVPLKGEISSKASQLASDILTEYLQRKPHRATHGQFASFPTVDVKRVLQI
;
A
#
# COMPACT_ATOMS: atom_id res chain seq x y z
N MET A 1 34.60 -71.81 -36.55
CA MET A 1 34.41 -73.27 -36.36
C MET A 1 34.52 -74.08 -37.65
N ALA A 2 33.89 -73.69 -38.77
CA ALA A 2 34.10 -74.37 -40.05
C ALA A 2 35.38 -73.89 -40.75
N GLU A 3 35.58 -72.56 -40.84
CA GLU A 3 36.79 -71.94 -41.38
C GLU A 3 38.03 -72.27 -40.55
N GLU A 4 38.00 -72.11 -39.22
CA GLU A 4 39.10 -72.54 -38.34
C GLU A 4 39.53 -74.00 -38.54
N LYS A 5 38.62 -74.90 -38.94
CA LYS A 5 38.96 -76.29 -39.28
C LYS A 5 39.56 -76.43 -40.67
N ALA A 6 39.17 -75.59 -41.62
CA ALA A 6 39.80 -75.52 -42.94
C ALA A 6 41.22 -74.97 -42.82
N ASP A 7 41.41 -73.87 -42.08
CA ASP A 7 42.72 -73.26 -41.83
C ASP A 7 43.67 -74.22 -41.12
N THR A 8 43.23 -74.93 -40.07
CA THR A 8 44.08 -75.94 -39.40
C THR A 8 44.43 -77.11 -40.33
N LEU A 9 43.49 -77.60 -41.14
CA LEU A 9 43.77 -78.66 -42.11
C LEU A 9 44.71 -78.18 -43.23
N GLN A 10 44.65 -76.89 -43.59
CA GLN A 10 45.52 -76.29 -44.60
C GLN A 10 46.95 -76.12 -44.07
N LEU A 11 47.10 -75.72 -42.81
CA LEU A 11 48.37 -75.67 -42.08
C LEU A 11 48.99 -77.07 -41.87
N GLU A 12 48.18 -78.07 -41.55
CA GLU A 12 48.62 -79.47 -41.50
C GLU A 12 49.06 -79.96 -42.89
N LEU A 13 48.33 -79.62 -43.95
CA LEU A 13 48.66 -80.02 -45.33
C LEU A 13 49.95 -79.34 -45.83
N GLU A 14 50.21 -78.08 -45.46
CA GLU A 14 51.49 -77.41 -45.71
C GLU A 14 52.64 -78.05 -44.92
N SER A 15 52.43 -78.37 -43.63
CA SER A 15 53.43 -79.11 -42.83
C SER A 15 53.74 -80.50 -43.40
N TYR A 16 52.74 -81.23 -43.90
CA TYR A 16 52.94 -82.51 -44.57
C TYR A 16 53.63 -82.35 -45.94
N LYS A 17 53.48 -81.22 -46.64
CA LYS A 17 54.24 -80.92 -47.87
C LYS A 17 55.70 -80.63 -47.58
N GLU A 18 56.00 -79.71 -46.65
CA GLU A 18 57.39 -79.43 -46.25
C GLU A 18 58.11 -80.72 -45.84
N ARG A 19 57.46 -81.56 -45.01
CA ARG A 19 58.03 -82.84 -44.58
C ARG A 19 58.21 -83.86 -45.70
N ASN A 20 57.40 -83.78 -46.76
CA ASN A 20 57.56 -84.63 -47.94
C ASN A 20 58.67 -84.10 -48.86
N GLU A 21 58.84 -82.78 -48.97
CA GLU A 21 59.97 -82.15 -49.66
C GLU A 21 61.30 -82.43 -48.95
N GLU A 22 61.35 -82.37 -47.62
CA GLU A 22 62.50 -82.83 -46.80
C GLU A 22 62.85 -84.29 -47.10
N LEU A 23 61.87 -85.20 -47.03
CA LEU A 23 62.08 -86.64 -47.33
C LEU A 23 62.48 -86.89 -48.79
N GLN A 24 62.08 -86.02 -49.72
CA GLN A 24 62.43 -86.12 -51.13
C GLN A 24 63.86 -85.61 -51.39
N VAL A 25 64.30 -84.56 -50.69
CA VAL A 25 65.71 -84.14 -50.64
C VAL A 25 66.58 -85.22 -50.00
N ASP A 26 66.16 -85.83 -48.89
CA ASP A 26 66.88 -86.96 -48.27
C ASP A 26 66.97 -88.17 -49.20
N LEU A 27 65.92 -88.48 -49.97
CA LEU A 27 65.94 -89.55 -50.99
C LEU A 27 66.91 -89.24 -52.14
N ASP A 28 66.99 -88.00 -52.61
CA ASP A 28 67.94 -87.62 -53.65
C ASP A 28 69.38 -87.48 -53.12
N LEU A 29 69.57 -87.13 -51.84
CA LEU A 29 70.87 -87.21 -51.16
C LEU A 29 71.31 -88.67 -51.01
N LEU A 30 70.43 -89.57 -50.59
CA LEU A 30 70.67 -91.02 -50.52
C LEU A 30 70.93 -91.63 -51.90
N ARG A 31 70.24 -91.18 -52.96
CA ARG A 31 70.56 -91.57 -54.35
C ARG A 31 71.95 -91.07 -54.76
N SER A 32 72.31 -89.83 -54.45
CA SER A 32 73.63 -89.26 -54.74
C SER A 32 74.74 -89.99 -53.99
N GLU A 33 74.53 -90.35 -52.73
CA GLU A 33 75.48 -91.16 -51.94
C GLU A 33 75.57 -92.61 -52.42
N MET A 34 74.45 -93.23 -52.81
CA MET A 34 74.42 -94.56 -53.44
C MET A 34 75.16 -94.55 -54.79
N GLN A 35 74.99 -93.50 -55.59
CA GLN A 35 75.63 -93.38 -56.90
C GLN A 35 77.14 -93.10 -56.79
N ASN A 36 77.58 -92.32 -55.79
CA ASN A 36 79.01 -92.07 -55.55
C ASN A 36 79.75 -93.19 -54.78
N LYS A 37 79.05 -94.18 -54.22
CA LYS A 37 79.64 -95.36 -53.56
C LYS A 37 79.55 -96.67 -54.39
N ALA A 38 79.02 -96.61 -55.62
CA ALA A 38 78.78 -97.79 -56.47
C ALA A 38 79.75 -97.98 -57.66
N GLU A 39 80.76 -97.10 -57.85
CA GLU A 39 81.70 -97.18 -58.99
C GLU A 39 83.11 -97.68 -58.63
N SER A 40 83.24 -98.66 -57.74
CA SER A 40 84.50 -99.43 -57.54
C SER A 40 84.31 -100.84 -56.95
N ALA A 41 83.47 -101.68 -57.56
CA ALA A 41 83.56 -103.15 -57.38
C ALA A 41 82.88 -103.99 -58.50
N ILE A 42 83.66 -104.34 -59.52
CA ILE A 42 83.60 -105.61 -60.30
C ILE A 42 82.36 -105.88 -61.20
N LYS A 43 82.53 -105.70 -62.52
CA LYS A 43 82.02 -106.66 -63.53
C LYS A 43 82.79 -106.65 -64.88
N ASN A 44 83.50 -107.75 -65.14
CA ASN A 44 83.85 -108.42 -66.41
C ASN A 44 84.51 -107.62 -67.57
N ILE A 45 85.66 -107.98 -68.20
CA ILE A 45 86.35 -109.24 -68.62
C ILE A 45 86.17 -109.56 -70.14
N SER A 46 87.31 -109.85 -70.82
CA SER A 46 87.54 -110.29 -72.23
C SER A 46 87.14 -109.30 -73.35
N GLY A 47 87.91 -109.02 -74.42
CA GLY A 47 89.25 -109.43 -74.93
C GLY A 47 89.46 -108.84 -76.36
N ASP A 48 90.58 -108.98 -77.11
CA ASP A 48 91.95 -109.49 -76.84
C ASP A 48 92.91 -109.10 -78.02
N GLY A 49 94.26 -109.10 -77.81
CA GLY A 49 95.34 -108.93 -78.82
C GLY A 49 95.62 -107.50 -79.39
N ASP A 50 96.85 -107.05 -79.67
CA ASP A 50 98.20 -107.63 -79.45
C ASP A 50 99.35 -106.57 -79.58
N SER A 51 100.26 -106.50 -78.58
CA SER A 51 101.71 -106.11 -78.66
C SER A 51 102.15 -104.63 -79.02
N PRO A 52 103.40 -104.16 -78.71
CA PRO A 52 103.67 -103.44 -77.44
C PRO A 52 104.62 -102.18 -77.50
N GLY A 53 104.72 -101.39 -76.42
CA GLY A 53 105.79 -100.35 -76.25
C GLY A 53 105.52 -99.30 -75.15
N LEU A 54 106.55 -98.90 -74.36
CA LEU A 54 106.39 -98.15 -73.08
C LEU A 54 106.67 -96.63 -73.10
N SER A 55 106.09 -95.96 -72.09
CA SER A 55 106.52 -94.72 -71.39
C SER A 55 105.70 -93.44 -71.61
N THR A 56 104.72 -93.19 -70.73
CA THR A 56 103.89 -91.95 -70.69
C THR A 56 103.29 -91.66 -69.29
N TYR A 57 103.61 -92.47 -68.27
CA TYR A 57 102.79 -92.54 -67.05
C TYR A 57 103.08 -91.40 -66.04
N GLU A 58 104.35 -91.00 -65.89
CA GLU A 58 104.75 -89.94 -64.94
C GLU A 58 104.30 -88.54 -65.39
N PHE A 59 104.16 -88.30 -66.70
CA PHE A 59 103.63 -87.05 -67.24
C PHE A 59 102.13 -86.84 -66.89
N LYS A 60 101.32 -87.91 -67.00
CA LYS A 60 99.87 -87.85 -66.76
C LYS A 60 99.51 -87.48 -65.31
N GLN A 61 100.34 -87.82 -64.32
CA GLN A 61 100.02 -87.56 -62.91
C GLN A 61 100.13 -86.06 -62.55
N LEU A 62 101.11 -85.34 -63.12
CA LEU A 62 101.28 -83.90 -62.94
C LEU A 62 100.22 -83.08 -63.71
N GLU A 63 99.84 -83.56 -64.89
CA GLU A 63 98.75 -83.00 -65.69
C GLU A 63 97.42 -83.03 -64.93
N GLN A 64 97.11 -84.16 -64.26
CA GLN A 64 95.87 -84.36 -63.52
C GLN A 64 95.74 -83.48 -62.26
N GLN A 65 96.85 -83.15 -61.58
CA GLN A 65 96.84 -82.20 -60.45
C GLN A 65 96.63 -80.75 -60.92
N ASN A 66 97.24 -80.36 -62.04
CA ASN A 66 97.03 -79.02 -62.63
C ASN A 66 95.58 -78.82 -63.10
N ILE A 67 94.94 -79.87 -63.62
CA ILE A 67 93.53 -79.84 -64.00
C ILE A 67 92.64 -79.57 -62.78
N ARG A 68 92.83 -80.29 -61.66
CA ARG A 68 92.04 -80.09 -60.43
C ARG A 68 92.15 -78.67 -59.88
N LEU A 69 93.35 -78.08 -59.84
CA LEU A 69 93.52 -76.70 -59.35
C LEU A 69 92.82 -75.67 -60.24
N LYS A 70 92.86 -75.86 -61.57
CA LYS A 70 92.08 -75.04 -62.52
C LYS A 70 90.58 -75.22 -62.30
N GLU A 71 90.11 -76.44 -62.06
CA GLU A 71 88.71 -76.74 -61.78
C GLU A 71 88.21 -76.05 -60.50
N THR A 72 89.00 -76.04 -59.43
CA THR A 72 88.67 -75.30 -58.20
C THR A 72 88.69 -73.78 -58.39
N LEU A 73 89.61 -73.25 -59.22
CA LEU A 73 89.63 -71.83 -59.57
C LEU A 73 88.43 -71.42 -60.42
N VAL A 74 87.97 -72.29 -61.33
CA VAL A 74 86.73 -72.08 -62.10
C VAL A 74 85.52 -72.13 -61.17
N ARG A 75 85.38 -73.12 -60.28
CA ARG A 75 84.30 -73.12 -59.28
C ARG A 75 84.31 -71.88 -58.39
N LEU A 76 85.48 -71.43 -57.91
CA LEU A 76 85.57 -70.24 -57.08
C LEU A 76 85.21 -68.95 -57.85
N ARG A 77 85.61 -68.86 -59.13
CA ARG A 77 85.18 -67.77 -60.03
C ARG A 77 83.67 -67.80 -60.25
N ASP A 78 83.09 -68.97 -60.47
CA ASP A 78 81.68 -69.11 -60.80
C ASP A 78 80.78 -68.87 -59.58
N ILE A 79 81.20 -69.32 -58.39
CA ILE A 79 80.58 -68.94 -57.10
C ILE A 79 80.71 -67.44 -56.88
N SER A 80 81.91 -66.85 -57.03
CA SER A 80 82.09 -65.40 -56.87
C SER A 80 81.30 -64.57 -57.89
N ALA A 81 81.08 -65.09 -59.10
CA ALA A 81 80.20 -64.48 -60.11
C ALA A 81 78.71 -64.60 -59.73
N HIS A 82 78.30 -65.72 -59.14
CA HIS A 82 76.96 -65.95 -58.62
C HIS A 82 76.67 -65.05 -57.41
N ASP A 83 77.54 -65.02 -56.40
CA ASP A 83 77.44 -64.12 -55.24
C ASP A 83 77.35 -62.65 -55.68
N LYS A 84 78.16 -62.26 -56.68
CA LYS A 84 78.14 -60.90 -57.23
C LYS A 84 76.84 -60.59 -58.00
N HIS A 85 76.30 -61.57 -58.72
CA HIS A 85 74.99 -61.45 -59.39
C HIS A 85 73.87 -61.31 -58.35
N ASP A 86 73.91 -62.08 -57.27
CA ASP A 86 72.86 -62.11 -56.26
C ASP A 86 72.92 -60.88 -55.35
N ILE A 87 74.11 -60.39 -55.00
CA ILE A 87 74.31 -59.07 -54.38
C ILE A 87 73.79 -57.96 -55.30
N GLN A 88 74.00 -58.04 -56.62
CA GLN A 88 73.41 -57.08 -57.57
C GLN A 88 71.88 -57.18 -57.64
N LYS A 89 71.31 -58.38 -57.51
CA LYS A 89 69.86 -58.60 -57.49
C LYS A 89 69.25 -58.02 -56.20
N LEU A 90 69.80 -58.37 -55.03
CA LEU A 90 69.42 -57.82 -53.72
C LEU A 90 69.58 -56.30 -53.67
N SER A 91 70.65 -55.74 -54.25
CA SER A 91 70.85 -54.29 -54.36
C SER A 91 69.74 -53.62 -55.18
N LYS A 92 69.33 -54.21 -56.31
CA LYS A 92 68.22 -53.71 -57.12
C LYS A 92 66.86 -53.84 -56.43
N GLU A 93 66.64 -54.94 -55.70
CA GLU A 93 65.42 -55.13 -54.91
C GLU A 93 65.35 -54.13 -53.75
N LEU A 94 66.46 -53.86 -53.06
CA LEU A 94 66.56 -52.80 -52.04
C LEU A 94 66.34 -51.41 -52.62
N GLU A 95 66.88 -51.12 -53.80
CA GLU A 95 66.71 -49.81 -54.47
C GLU A 95 65.27 -49.62 -54.97
N MET A 96 64.65 -50.68 -55.50
CA MET A 96 63.23 -50.71 -55.84
C MET A 96 62.35 -50.51 -54.59
N LYS A 97 62.61 -51.23 -53.50
CA LYS A 97 61.88 -51.04 -52.23
C LYS A 97 62.10 -49.67 -51.61
N ARG A 98 63.29 -49.07 -51.74
CA ARG A 98 63.51 -47.66 -51.39
C ARG A 98 62.67 -46.73 -52.25
N SER A 99 62.58 -46.98 -53.57
CA SER A 99 61.74 -46.16 -54.45
C SER A 99 60.25 -46.26 -54.08
N GLU A 100 59.74 -47.47 -53.81
CA GLU A 100 58.38 -47.71 -53.31
C GLU A 100 58.13 -46.99 -51.99
N VAL A 101 59.07 -47.03 -51.04
CA VAL A 101 58.95 -46.28 -49.77
C VAL A 101 58.87 -44.78 -50.02
N THR A 102 59.72 -44.20 -50.89
CA THR A 102 59.64 -42.76 -51.21
C THR A 102 58.40 -42.38 -52.01
N GLU A 103 57.75 -43.32 -52.69
CA GLU A 103 56.46 -43.09 -53.35
C GLU A 103 55.33 -43.16 -52.32
N LEU A 104 55.34 -44.14 -51.43
CA LEU A 104 54.40 -44.26 -50.31
C LEU A 104 54.48 -43.03 -49.38
N GLU A 105 55.67 -42.55 -49.05
CA GLU A 105 55.88 -41.31 -48.30
C GLU A 105 55.23 -40.11 -49.00
N ARG A 106 55.45 -39.92 -50.31
CA ARG A 106 54.79 -38.86 -51.09
C ARG A 106 53.27 -39.02 -51.16
N THR A 107 52.74 -40.24 -51.22
CA THR A 107 51.27 -40.46 -51.18
C THR A 107 50.70 -40.18 -49.80
N LYS A 108 51.43 -40.53 -48.72
CA LYS A 108 51.08 -40.21 -47.35
C LYS A 108 51.07 -38.69 -47.13
N GLU A 109 52.07 -37.96 -47.59
CA GLU A 109 52.11 -36.49 -47.52
C GLU A 109 50.92 -35.86 -48.25
N LYS A 110 50.60 -36.32 -49.47
CA LYS A 110 49.43 -35.84 -50.23
C LYS A 110 48.10 -36.15 -49.56
N LEU A 111 47.96 -37.34 -48.97
CA LEU A 111 46.75 -37.72 -48.24
C LEU A 111 46.63 -36.98 -46.91
N SER A 112 47.73 -36.74 -46.21
CA SER A 112 47.77 -35.91 -45.00
C SER A 112 47.35 -34.48 -45.33
N ALA A 113 47.98 -33.83 -46.31
CA ALA A 113 47.62 -32.48 -46.72
C ALA A 113 46.14 -32.35 -47.15
N LYS A 114 45.57 -33.41 -47.74
CA LYS A 114 44.14 -33.45 -48.09
C LYS A 114 43.24 -33.71 -46.89
N ILE A 115 43.70 -34.43 -45.87
CA ILE A 115 43.01 -34.53 -44.58
C ILE A 115 43.03 -33.17 -43.89
N ASP A 116 44.18 -32.51 -43.80
CA ASP A 116 44.33 -31.17 -43.22
C ASP A 116 43.42 -30.13 -43.93
N GLU A 117 43.33 -30.18 -45.27
CA GLU A 117 42.41 -29.35 -46.06
C GLU A 117 40.92 -29.67 -45.78
N LEU A 118 40.55 -30.94 -45.66
CA LEU A 118 39.18 -31.35 -45.34
C LEU A 118 38.81 -31.02 -43.88
N GLU A 119 39.74 -31.13 -42.94
CA GLU A 119 39.56 -30.73 -41.54
C GLU A 119 39.36 -29.22 -41.42
N ALA A 120 40.13 -28.42 -42.17
CA ALA A 120 39.92 -26.97 -42.27
C ALA A 120 38.53 -26.63 -42.86
N ILE A 121 38.13 -27.28 -43.96
CA ILE A 121 36.78 -27.10 -44.55
C ILE A 121 35.68 -27.51 -43.56
N VAL A 122 35.87 -28.56 -42.77
CA VAL A 122 34.91 -28.97 -41.73
C VAL A 122 34.83 -27.94 -40.61
N ALA A 123 35.96 -27.34 -40.19
CA ALA A 123 35.96 -26.26 -39.21
C ALA A 123 35.24 -25.00 -39.73
N ASP A 124 35.52 -24.57 -40.96
CA ASP A 124 34.85 -23.43 -41.60
C ASP A 124 33.33 -23.66 -41.76
N LEU A 125 32.91 -24.89 -42.05
CA LEU A 125 31.50 -25.27 -42.13
C LEU A 125 30.84 -25.35 -40.75
N GLN A 126 31.58 -25.76 -39.70
CA GLN A 126 31.09 -25.72 -38.32
C GLN A 126 30.87 -24.26 -37.87
N GLU A 127 31.83 -23.36 -38.11
CA GLU A 127 31.66 -21.94 -37.79
C GLU A 127 30.48 -21.30 -38.54
N GLN A 128 30.26 -21.67 -39.81
CA GLN A 128 29.08 -21.23 -40.57
C GLN A 128 27.75 -21.77 -40.00
N VAL A 129 27.74 -23.02 -39.52
CA VAL A 129 26.55 -23.61 -38.86
C VAL A 129 26.28 -22.94 -37.52
N ASP A 130 27.31 -22.73 -36.70
CA ASP A 130 27.17 -22.03 -35.40
C ASP A 130 26.70 -20.57 -35.58
N ALA A 131 27.22 -19.87 -36.60
CA ALA A 131 26.77 -18.53 -36.95
C ALA A 131 25.31 -18.51 -37.48
N ALA A 132 24.90 -19.53 -38.25
CA ALA A 132 23.53 -19.68 -38.72
C ALA A 132 22.57 -19.98 -37.57
N LEU A 133 22.93 -20.87 -36.64
CA LEU A 133 22.15 -21.18 -35.43
C LEU A 133 22.01 -19.95 -34.53
N GLY A 134 23.08 -19.19 -34.28
CA GLY A 134 23.01 -17.95 -33.51
C GLY A 134 22.16 -16.86 -34.17
N ALA A 135 22.09 -16.84 -35.51
CA ALA A 135 21.18 -15.96 -36.25
C ALA A 135 19.72 -16.44 -36.17
N GLU A 136 19.47 -17.76 -36.20
CA GLU A 136 18.15 -18.36 -36.02
C GLU A 136 17.60 -18.08 -34.61
N GLU A 137 18.37 -18.31 -33.54
CA GLU A 137 18.01 -17.97 -32.16
C GLU A 137 17.69 -16.47 -32.00
N MET A 138 18.46 -15.59 -32.64
CA MET A 138 18.19 -14.15 -32.62
C MET A 138 16.89 -13.81 -33.35
N VAL A 139 16.61 -14.42 -34.50
CA VAL A 139 15.37 -14.23 -35.26
C VAL A 139 14.17 -14.75 -34.48
N GLU A 140 14.28 -15.90 -33.80
CA GLU A 140 13.24 -16.45 -32.94
C GLU A 140 12.93 -15.49 -31.78
N GLN A 141 13.95 -15.02 -31.04
CA GLN A 141 13.76 -14.03 -29.97
C GLN A 141 13.19 -12.70 -30.46
N LEU A 142 13.52 -12.27 -31.69
CA LEU A 142 12.93 -11.06 -32.28
C LEU A 142 11.48 -11.30 -32.72
N ALA A 143 11.14 -12.50 -33.20
CA ALA A 143 9.78 -12.88 -33.56
C ALA A 143 8.88 -12.99 -32.32
N GLU A 144 9.36 -13.61 -31.22
CA GLU A 144 8.67 -13.64 -29.93
C GLU A 144 8.42 -12.22 -29.40
N LYS A 145 9.47 -11.38 -29.32
CA LYS A 145 9.33 -9.98 -28.86
C LYS A 145 8.41 -9.17 -29.75
N LYS A 146 8.43 -9.40 -31.06
CA LYS A 146 7.51 -8.76 -32.00
C LYS A 146 6.07 -9.19 -31.72
N MET A 147 5.81 -10.49 -31.53
CA MET A 147 4.48 -11.00 -31.21
C MET A 147 3.97 -10.45 -29.88
N GLU A 148 4.81 -10.44 -28.84
CA GLU A 148 4.48 -9.79 -27.55
C GLU A 148 4.14 -8.31 -27.68
N LEU A 149 4.85 -7.57 -28.54
CA LEU A 149 4.61 -6.15 -28.76
C LEU A 149 3.35 -5.92 -29.59
N GLU A 150 3.09 -6.73 -30.62
CA GLU A 150 1.83 -6.69 -31.39
C GLU A 150 0.61 -7.01 -30.51
N ASP A 151 0.72 -7.98 -29.60
CA ASP A 151 -0.36 -8.31 -28.67
C ASP A 151 -0.54 -7.22 -27.59
N LYS A 152 0.54 -6.60 -27.09
CA LYS A 152 0.44 -5.41 -26.21
C LYS A 152 -0.19 -4.21 -26.92
N VAL A 153 0.12 -3.99 -28.21
CA VAL A 153 -0.50 -2.92 -29.01
C VAL A 153 -2.00 -3.18 -29.18
N LYS A 154 -2.42 -4.41 -29.55
CA LYS A 154 -3.85 -4.76 -29.64
C LYS A 154 -4.59 -4.55 -28.33
N LEU A 155 -4.01 -4.97 -27.21
CA LEU A 155 -4.61 -4.76 -25.88
C LEU A 155 -4.77 -3.27 -25.54
N LEU A 156 -3.79 -2.44 -25.91
CA LEU A 156 -3.89 -0.99 -25.72
C LEU A 156 -4.90 -0.35 -26.67
N GLU A 157 -5.02 -0.82 -27.92
CA GLU A 157 -6.05 -0.38 -28.86
C GLU A 157 -7.47 -0.77 -28.37
N GLU A 158 -7.63 -1.96 -27.81
CA GLU A 158 -8.88 -2.41 -27.18
C GLU A 158 -9.21 -1.63 -25.90
N GLU A 159 -8.21 -1.26 -25.08
CA GLU A 159 -8.38 -0.41 -23.89
C GLU A 159 -8.75 1.02 -24.28
N ILE A 160 -8.10 1.61 -25.29
CA ILE A 160 -8.45 2.93 -25.83
C ILE A 160 -9.89 2.93 -26.35
N ALA A 161 -10.29 1.95 -27.16
CA ALA A 161 -11.66 1.86 -27.67
C ALA A 161 -12.72 1.71 -26.54
N GLN A 162 -12.38 1.04 -25.44
CA GLN A 162 -13.23 0.96 -24.24
C GLN A 162 -13.32 2.29 -23.49
N LEU A 163 -12.21 3.05 -23.43
CA LEU A 163 -12.19 4.38 -22.81
C LEU A 163 -12.96 5.40 -23.63
N GLU A 164 -12.82 5.40 -24.96
CA GLU A 164 -13.59 6.25 -25.89
C GLU A 164 -15.10 5.96 -25.79
N ALA A 165 -15.50 4.68 -25.72
CA ALA A 165 -16.90 4.31 -25.50
C ALA A 165 -17.43 4.73 -24.11
N LEU A 166 -16.56 4.74 -23.08
CA LEU A 166 -16.92 5.24 -21.75
C LEU A 166 -17.04 6.77 -21.73
N GLU A 167 -16.23 7.48 -22.50
CA GLU A 167 -16.32 8.94 -22.69
C GLU A 167 -17.64 9.31 -23.41
N GLU A 168 -18.03 8.61 -24.48
CA GLU A 168 -19.32 8.82 -25.15
C GLU A 168 -20.50 8.62 -24.20
N VAL A 169 -20.49 7.54 -23.40
CA VAL A 169 -21.54 7.28 -22.38
C VAL A 169 -21.51 8.34 -21.28
N HIS A 170 -20.34 8.87 -20.91
CA HIS A 170 -20.22 9.95 -19.95
C HIS A 170 -20.77 11.27 -20.50
N GLU A 171 -20.50 11.61 -21.76
CA GLU A 171 -21.06 12.79 -22.43
C GLU A 171 -22.60 12.73 -22.49
N GLN A 172 -23.16 11.60 -22.93
CA GLN A 172 -24.61 11.37 -22.92
C GLN A 172 -25.22 11.46 -21.50
N LEU A 173 -24.50 10.99 -20.47
CA LEU A 173 -24.93 11.12 -19.08
C LEU A 173 -24.86 12.57 -18.58
N VAL A 174 -23.88 13.36 -19.01
CA VAL A 174 -23.77 14.78 -18.68
C VAL A 174 -24.90 15.57 -19.35
N GLU A 175 -25.20 15.32 -20.64
CA GLU A 175 -26.33 15.92 -21.34
C GLU A 175 -27.66 15.57 -20.65
N SER A 176 -27.89 14.29 -20.34
CA SER A 176 -29.12 13.86 -19.66
C SER A 176 -29.28 14.45 -18.25
N ASN A 177 -28.18 14.63 -17.50
CA ASN A 177 -28.22 15.33 -16.22
C ASN A 177 -28.49 16.84 -16.39
N HIS A 178 -28.02 17.46 -17.47
CA HIS A 178 -28.28 18.86 -17.77
C HIS A 178 -29.75 19.11 -18.15
N GLU A 179 -30.35 18.24 -18.97
CA GLU A 179 -31.78 18.25 -19.25
C GLU A 179 -32.61 18.08 -17.97
N LEU A 180 -32.27 17.10 -17.12
CA LEU A 180 -32.94 16.90 -15.83
C LEU A 180 -32.78 18.10 -14.88
N GLU A 181 -31.64 18.79 -14.90
CA GLU A 181 -31.45 20.01 -14.11
C GLU A 181 -32.36 21.14 -14.61
N LEU A 182 -32.55 21.26 -15.92
CA LEU A 182 -33.44 22.24 -16.53
C LEU A 182 -34.90 21.95 -16.17
N ASP A 183 -35.35 20.70 -16.30
CA ASP A 183 -36.69 20.26 -15.87
C ASP A 183 -36.94 20.59 -14.38
N LEU A 184 -35.99 20.26 -13.49
CA LEU A 184 -36.10 20.55 -12.06
C LEU A 184 -36.11 22.06 -11.74
N ARG A 185 -35.45 22.88 -12.56
CA ARG A 185 -35.53 24.35 -12.44
C ARG A 185 -36.91 24.87 -12.88
N GLU A 186 -37.49 24.32 -13.94
CA GLU A 186 -38.87 24.66 -14.36
C GLU A 186 -39.91 24.22 -13.31
N GLU A 187 -39.78 23.01 -12.73
CA GLU A 187 -40.61 22.57 -11.61
C GLU A 187 -40.48 23.49 -10.38
N LEU A 188 -39.26 23.93 -10.06
CA LEU A 188 -39.01 24.86 -8.96
C LEU A 188 -39.67 26.23 -9.21
N ASP A 189 -39.62 26.75 -10.44
CA ASP A 189 -40.28 28.01 -10.80
C ASP A 189 -41.81 27.89 -10.78
N LEU A 190 -42.37 26.77 -11.24
CA LEU A 190 -43.80 26.46 -11.11
C LEU A 190 -44.22 26.36 -9.63
N ALA A 191 -43.46 25.66 -8.79
CA ALA A 191 -43.71 25.55 -7.36
C ALA A 191 -43.58 26.90 -6.63
N ASN A 192 -42.61 27.74 -7.02
CA ASN A 192 -42.47 29.10 -6.52
C ASN A 192 -43.63 30.01 -6.99
N GLY A 193 -44.15 29.80 -8.20
CA GLY A 193 -45.38 30.43 -8.69
C GLY A 193 -46.59 30.07 -7.83
N ALA A 194 -46.84 28.78 -7.64
CA ALA A 194 -47.93 28.28 -6.78
C ALA A 194 -47.81 28.79 -5.34
N LYS A 195 -46.60 28.79 -4.77
CA LYS A 195 -46.33 29.35 -3.43
C LYS A 195 -46.67 30.84 -3.34
N LYS A 196 -46.34 31.65 -4.36
CA LYS A 196 -46.70 33.08 -4.39
C LYS A 196 -48.21 33.28 -4.43
N GLU A 197 -48.94 32.44 -5.15
CA GLU A 197 -50.40 32.53 -5.22
C GLU A 197 -51.07 32.11 -3.90
N VAL A 198 -50.65 31.00 -3.29
CA VAL A 198 -51.12 30.59 -1.94
C VAL A 198 -50.83 31.66 -0.87
N LEU A 199 -49.70 32.39 -0.99
CA LEU A 199 -49.42 33.52 -0.10
C LEU A 199 -50.39 34.70 -0.32
N ARG A 200 -50.79 35.00 -1.56
CA ARG A 200 -51.82 36.01 -1.86
C ARG A 200 -53.19 35.58 -1.34
N GLU A 201 -53.58 34.33 -1.54
CA GLU A 201 -54.84 33.77 -1.01
C GLU A 201 -54.87 33.85 0.52
N ARG A 202 -53.75 33.52 1.18
CA ARG A 202 -53.60 33.68 2.63
C ARG A 202 -53.78 35.13 3.05
N ASP A 203 -53.14 36.08 2.36
CA ASP A 203 -53.19 37.50 2.74
C ASP A 203 -54.59 38.09 2.56
N ALA A 204 -55.30 37.73 1.48
CA ALA A 204 -56.71 38.05 1.28
C ALA A 204 -57.62 37.40 2.35
N ALA A 205 -57.32 36.18 2.78
CA ALA A 205 -58.03 35.52 3.87
C ALA A 205 -57.78 36.20 5.23
N ILE A 206 -56.55 36.68 5.50
CA ILE A 206 -56.21 37.44 6.70
C ILE A 206 -56.94 38.79 6.72
N GLU A 207 -57.00 39.51 5.59
CA GLU A 207 -57.78 40.74 5.46
C GLU A 207 -59.27 40.49 5.72
N THR A 208 -59.82 39.40 5.17
CA THR A 208 -61.20 38.98 5.43
C THR A 208 -61.45 38.60 6.90
N ILE A 209 -60.47 38.02 7.60
CA ILE A 209 -60.56 37.73 9.04
C ILE A 209 -60.52 39.04 9.83
N TYR A 210 -59.65 39.99 9.47
CA TYR A 210 -59.55 41.28 10.12
C TYR A 210 -60.87 42.08 10.03
N ASP A 211 -61.53 42.10 8.87
CA ASP A 211 -62.85 42.71 8.71
C ASP A 211 -63.93 42.04 9.59
N ARG A 212 -63.85 40.71 9.73
CA ARG A 212 -64.73 39.94 10.64
C ARG A 212 -64.44 40.25 12.11
N ASP A 213 -63.19 40.36 12.50
CA ASP A 213 -62.80 40.71 13.88
C ASP A 213 -63.22 42.14 14.22
N GLN A 214 -63.03 43.11 13.32
CA GLN A 214 -63.56 44.47 13.46
C GLN A 214 -65.08 44.49 13.60
N THR A 215 -65.77 43.61 12.87
CA THR A 215 -67.23 43.44 12.98
C THR A 215 -67.62 42.80 14.32
N ILE A 216 -66.88 41.80 14.80
CA ILE A 216 -67.07 41.18 16.12
C ILE A 216 -66.82 42.18 17.25
N ILE A 217 -65.82 43.06 17.14
CA ILE A 217 -65.56 44.13 18.11
C ILE A 217 -66.78 45.06 18.18
N LYS A 218 -67.31 45.53 17.05
CA LYS A 218 -68.53 46.37 17.00
C LYS A 218 -69.74 45.65 17.60
N PHE A 219 -69.90 44.34 17.38
CA PHE A 219 -70.95 43.56 18.03
C PHE A 219 -70.73 43.41 19.53
N ARG A 220 -69.49 43.22 20.01
CA ARG A 220 -69.16 43.19 21.44
C ARG A 220 -69.42 44.54 22.11
N GLU A 221 -69.04 45.65 21.49
CA GLU A 221 -69.37 47.00 21.97
C GLU A 221 -70.87 47.26 22.02
N LEU A 222 -71.64 46.76 21.03
CA LEU A 222 -73.10 46.87 21.03
C LEU A 222 -73.73 46.03 22.14
N VAL A 223 -73.27 44.79 22.31
CA VAL A 223 -73.71 43.92 23.41
C VAL A 223 -73.34 44.54 24.76
N GLN A 224 -72.13 45.11 24.90
CA GLN A 224 -71.72 45.83 26.09
C GLN A 224 -72.66 47.02 26.35
N LYS A 225 -72.90 47.90 25.37
CA LYS A 225 -73.84 49.03 25.51
C LYS A 225 -75.26 48.60 25.90
N LEU A 226 -75.75 47.47 25.39
CA LEU A 226 -77.05 46.91 25.76
C LEU A 226 -77.03 46.32 27.18
N ASN A 227 -75.93 45.69 27.58
CA ASN A 227 -75.75 45.15 28.92
C ASN A 227 -75.59 46.27 29.94
N ASP A 228 -74.83 47.31 29.61
CA ASP A 228 -74.67 48.57 30.35
C ASP A 228 -76.03 49.24 30.56
N GLN A 229 -76.87 49.34 29.50
CA GLN A 229 -78.24 49.83 29.61
C GLN A 229 -79.14 48.96 30.49
N LEU A 230 -78.97 47.63 30.46
CA LEU A 230 -79.69 46.72 31.36
C LEU A 230 -79.23 46.87 32.81
N THR A 231 -77.93 47.07 33.06
CA THR A 231 -77.42 47.41 34.40
C THR A 231 -77.83 48.81 34.84
N ASP A 232 -77.85 49.82 33.97
CA ASP A 232 -78.34 51.17 34.28
C ASP A 232 -79.82 51.18 34.66
N LEU A 233 -80.64 50.36 33.97
CA LEU A 233 -82.05 50.17 34.32
C LEU A 233 -82.20 49.35 35.61
N ARG A 234 -81.30 48.38 35.85
CA ARG A 234 -81.25 47.63 37.10
C ARG A 234 -80.83 48.52 38.26
N ASP A 235 -79.85 49.37 38.08
CA ASP A 235 -79.32 50.30 39.08
C ASP A 235 -80.22 51.52 39.27
N ARG A 236 -81.04 51.91 38.30
CA ARG A 236 -82.21 52.78 38.53
C ARG A 236 -83.28 52.12 39.39
N ASN A 237 -83.41 50.79 39.36
CA ASN A 237 -84.23 50.04 40.32
C ASN A 237 -83.50 49.87 41.68
N SER A 238 -82.20 49.58 41.69
CA SER A 238 -81.38 49.42 42.91
C SER A 238 -81.18 50.73 43.68
N SER A 239 -81.13 51.88 43.00
CA SER A 239 -80.93 53.19 43.64
C SER A 239 -82.16 53.70 44.40
N ASN A 240 -83.33 53.07 44.22
CA ASN A 240 -84.44 53.20 45.17
C ASN A 240 -84.25 52.34 46.43
N GLU A 241 -83.33 51.37 46.44
CA GLU A 241 -82.99 50.52 47.59
C GLU A 241 -81.48 50.56 47.92
N LYS A 242 -81.13 51.59 48.72
CA LYS A 242 -79.94 51.68 49.59
C LYS A 242 -78.68 52.28 48.99
N GLU A 243 -78.43 53.51 49.43
CA GLU A 243 -77.12 54.01 49.79
C GLU A 243 -76.33 52.95 50.59
N SER A 244 -75.20 52.45 50.08
CA SER A 244 -73.94 52.20 50.83
C SER A 244 -72.90 51.43 49.99
N LEU A 245 -71.77 52.10 49.70
CA LEU A 245 -70.40 51.54 49.55
C LEU A 245 -70.16 50.33 48.61
N GLN A 246 -69.78 50.56 47.35
CA GLN A 246 -68.39 50.44 46.84
C GLN A 246 -68.28 50.66 45.31
N ASP A 247 -67.09 51.10 44.87
CA ASP A 247 -66.80 51.66 43.54
C ASP A 247 -66.70 50.61 42.40
N PRO A 248 -67.49 50.70 41.32
CA PRO A 248 -67.43 49.73 40.20
C PRO A 248 -66.32 50.00 39.17
N SER A 249 -65.72 51.20 39.16
CA SER A 249 -64.98 51.72 38.00
C SER A 249 -63.67 50.98 37.67
N LEU A 250 -63.06 50.27 38.63
CA LEU A 250 -61.79 49.56 38.41
C LEU A 250 -61.92 48.24 37.62
N LYS A 251 -63.06 47.55 37.66
CA LYS A 251 -63.14 46.15 37.16
C LYS A 251 -62.98 46.02 35.64
N MET A 252 -63.57 46.94 34.87
CA MET A 252 -63.58 46.88 33.40
C MET A 252 -62.18 47.07 32.77
N VAL A 253 -61.30 47.83 33.44
CA VAL A 253 -59.90 48.00 33.01
C VAL A 253 -59.07 46.76 33.33
N THR A 254 -59.37 46.07 34.44
CA THR A 254 -58.68 44.82 34.82
C THR A 254 -58.92 43.71 33.81
N GLU A 255 -60.18 43.49 33.40
CA GLU A 255 -60.55 42.38 32.50
C GLU A 255 -59.94 42.48 31.08
N THR A 256 -59.71 43.68 30.56
CA THR A 256 -59.10 43.87 29.21
C THR A 256 -57.58 43.73 29.21
N ILE A 257 -56.93 43.99 30.35
CA ILE A 257 -55.52 43.69 30.59
C ILE A 257 -55.33 42.17 30.70
N ASP A 258 -56.26 41.50 31.40
CA ASP A 258 -56.23 40.05 31.67
C ASP A 258 -56.13 39.21 30.38
N TYR A 259 -56.88 39.53 29.30
CA TYR A 259 -56.78 38.76 28.05
C TYR A 259 -55.43 38.86 27.34
N LYS A 260 -54.79 40.03 27.35
CA LYS A 260 -53.43 40.20 26.76
C LYS A 260 -52.38 39.54 27.63
N GLN A 261 -52.55 39.60 28.94
CA GLN A 261 -51.74 38.91 29.92
C GLN A 261 -51.86 37.38 29.75
N MET A 262 -53.06 36.81 29.75
CA MET A 262 -53.35 35.39 29.48
C MET A 262 -52.74 34.88 28.17
N PHE A 263 -52.77 35.67 27.08
CA PHE A 263 -52.14 35.26 25.82
C PHE A 263 -50.60 35.28 25.89
N ALA A 264 -50.02 36.30 26.53
CA ALA A 264 -48.58 36.38 26.77
C ALA A 264 -48.10 35.26 27.70
N GLU A 265 -48.87 34.96 28.75
CA GLU A 265 -48.64 33.85 29.68
C GLU A 265 -48.75 32.49 28.98
N SER A 266 -49.79 32.23 28.19
CA SER A 266 -49.93 31.00 27.40
C SER A 266 -48.73 30.78 26.47
N LYS A 267 -48.30 31.83 25.76
CA LYS A 267 -47.10 31.78 24.91
C LYS A 267 -45.80 31.61 25.71
N ALA A 268 -45.74 32.15 26.93
CA ALA A 268 -44.63 31.94 27.85
C ALA A 268 -44.59 30.52 28.41
N TYR A 269 -45.74 29.91 28.73
CA TYR A 269 -45.85 28.51 29.15
C TYR A 269 -45.42 27.56 28.03
N THR A 270 -45.87 27.76 26.79
CA THR A 270 -45.40 26.95 25.64
C THR A 270 -43.88 27.05 25.51
N ARG A 271 -43.32 28.27 25.51
CA ARG A 271 -41.86 28.48 25.45
C ARG A 271 -41.12 27.89 26.66
N ALA A 272 -41.70 27.92 27.85
CA ALA A 272 -41.10 27.35 29.05
C ALA A 272 -41.07 25.81 28.97
N ILE A 273 -42.12 25.19 28.42
CA ILE A 273 -42.15 23.74 28.14
C ILE A 273 -41.11 23.40 27.07
N ASP A 274 -41.04 24.14 25.95
CA ASP A 274 -40.04 23.94 24.90
C ASP A 274 -38.60 24.04 25.44
N VAL A 275 -38.34 25.03 26.32
CA VAL A 275 -37.04 25.20 26.99
C VAL A 275 -36.75 24.04 27.95
N GLN A 276 -37.73 23.54 28.71
CA GLN A 276 -37.55 22.38 29.59
C GLN A 276 -37.28 21.09 28.81
N LEU A 277 -38.00 20.85 27.71
CA LEU A 277 -37.75 19.72 26.81
C LEU A 277 -36.33 19.78 26.25
N ARG A 278 -35.92 20.94 25.72
CA ARG A 278 -34.57 21.15 25.19
C ARG A 278 -33.48 21.09 26.27
N GLN A 279 -33.80 21.43 27.52
CA GLN A 279 -32.90 21.26 28.67
C GLN A 279 -32.69 19.78 28.99
N ILE A 280 -33.73 18.94 28.90
CA ILE A 280 -33.61 17.49 29.06
C ILE A 280 -32.78 16.89 27.93
N GLU A 281 -33.05 17.26 26.67
CA GLU A 281 -32.25 16.84 25.51
C GLU A 281 -30.77 17.21 25.66
N LEU A 282 -30.48 18.45 26.09
CA LEU A 282 -29.11 18.91 26.35
C LEU A 282 -28.45 18.14 27.50
N SER A 283 -29.20 17.83 28.57
CA SER A 283 -28.70 17.03 29.69
C SER A 283 -28.34 15.61 29.24
N GLN A 284 -29.21 14.96 28.47
CA GLN A 284 -28.97 13.62 27.91
C GLN A 284 -27.81 13.62 26.91
N ALA A 285 -27.68 14.65 26.07
CA ALA A 285 -26.55 14.80 25.15
C ALA A 285 -25.22 14.97 25.90
N ASN A 286 -25.20 15.76 26.98
CA ASN A 286 -24.01 15.93 27.82
C ASN A 286 -23.64 14.63 28.55
N GLU A 287 -24.61 13.91 29.12
CA GLU A 287 -24.38 12.61 29.77
C GLU A 287 -23.88 11.56 28.77
N HIS A 288 -24.46 11.52 27.56
CA HIS A 288 -23.99 10.67 26.47
C HIS A 288 -22.55 10.99 26.04
N VAL A 289 -22.20 12.27 25.89
CA VAL A 289 -20.81 12.69 25.61
C VAL A 289 -19.88 12.30 26.76
N GLN A 290 -20.28 12.47 28.02
CA GLN A 290 -19.48 12.08 29.19
C GLN A 290 -19.22 10.56 29.21
N MET A 291 -20.24 9.75 28.93
CA MET A 291 -20.10 8.29 28.79
C MET A 291 -19.18 7.92 27.63
N LEU A 292 -19.32 8.55 26.45
CA LEU A 292 -18.44 8.31 25.30
C LEU A 292 -16.98 8.70 25.60
N THR A 293 -16.75 9.83 26.29
CA THR A 293 -15.41 10.28 26.68
C THR A 293 -14.74 9.30 27.66
N ALA A 294 -15.50 8.58 28.50
CA ALA A 294 -14.95 7.56 29.39
C ALA A 294 -14.38 6.33 28.67
N PHE A 295 -14.72 6.10 27.39
CA PHE A 295 -14.09 5.06 26.54
C PHE A 295 -12.85 5.57 25.78
N MET A 296 -12.53 6.87 25.84
CA MET A 296 -11.39 7.43 25.13
C MET A 296 -10.08 7.23 25.91
N PRO A 297 -8.94 6.95 25.25
CA PRO A 297 -7.65 6.84 25.93
C PRO A 297 -7.23 8.15 26.59
N GLU A 298 -6.39 8.09 27.64
CA GLU A 298 -5.84 9.29 28.30
C GLU A 298 -5.14 10.26 27.33
N SER A 299 -4.52 9.75 26.26
CA SER A 299 -3.89 10.56 25.20
C SER A 299 -4.86 11.42 24.39
N PHE A 300 -6.16 11.13 24.41
CA PHE A 300 -7.21 11.99 23.83
C PHE A 300 -7.48 13.21 24.76
N MET A 301 -7.32 13.01 26.08
CA MET A 301 -7.63 13.97 27.14
C MET A 301 -6.41 14.78 27.63
N THR A 302 -5.21 14.57 27.08
CA THR A 302 -4.04 15.40 27.41
C THR A 302 -4.25 16.84 26.95
N ARG A 303 -3.70 17.83 27.67
CA ARG A 303 -3.77 19.24 27.26
C ARG A 303 -3.17 19.44 25.87
N GLY A 304 -3.90 20.11 24.97
CA GLY A 304 -3.55 20.23 23.55
C GLY A 304 -3.73 18.95 22.74
N GLY A 305 -4.45 17.97 23.30
CA GLY A 305 -4.83 16.73 22.63
C GLY A 305 -6.08 16.90 21.76
N ASP A 306 -6.58 15.75 21.33
CA ASP A 306 -7.72 15.63 20.43
C ASP A 306 -9.02 16.19 21.03
N HIS A 307 -9.23 16.06 22.35
CA HIS A 307 -10.37 16.64 23.05
C HIS A 307 -10.38 18.17 22.98
N ASP A 308 -9.27 18.81 23.37
CA ASP A 308 -9.15 20.27 23.37
C ASP A 308 -9.31 20.85 21.95
N SER A 309 -8.81 20.13 20.94
CA SER A 309 -8.96 20.51 19.52
C SER A 309 -10.42 20.54 19.06
N ILE A 310 -11.23 19.56 19.48
CA ILE A 310 -12.68 19.55 19.23
C ILE A 310 -13.34 20.74 19.94
N LEU A 311 -12.98 20.99 21.19
CA LEU A 311 -13.51 22.11 21.96
C LEU A 311 -13.16 23.47 21.34
N VAL A 312 -11.97 23.65 20.75
CA VAL A 312 -11.59 24.88 20.04
C VAL A 312 -12.44 25.10 18.80
N ILE A 313 -12.68 24.08 17.96
CA ILE A 313 -13.57 24.20 16.79
C ILE A 313 -14.98 24.64 17.22
N LEU A 314 -15.53 23.99 18.25
CA LEU A 314 -16.85 24.30 18.79
C LEU A 314 -16.91 25.69 19.45
N LEU A 315 -15.85 26.10 20.13
CA LEU A 315 -15.71 27.42 20.75
C LEU A 315 -15.75 28.54 19.71
N ILE A 316 -14.93 28.46 18.66
CA ILE A 316 -14.89 29.49 17.61
C ILE A 316 -16.26 29.61 16.92
N SER A 317 -16.88 28.47 16.56
CA SER A 317 -18.25 28.45 16.01
C SER A 317 -19.28 29.07 16.96
N ARG A 318 -19.19 28.78 18.27
CA ARG A 318 -20.06 29.35 19.31
C ARG A 318 -19.88 30.86 19.47
N ILE A 319 -18.66 31.39 19.41
CA ILE A 319 -18.41 32.84 19.48
C ILE A 319 -18.94 33.53 18.21
N VAL A 320 -18.80 32.95 17.02
CA VAL A 320 -19.41 33.46 15.77
C VAL A 320 -20.93 33.61 15.93
N PHE A 321 -21.61 32.55 16.39
CA PHE A 321 -23.06 32.58 16.61
C PHE A 321 -23.48 33.62 17.68
N LYS A 322 -22.69 33.77 18.75
CA LYS A 322 -22.88 34.84 19.74
C LYS A 322 -22.73 36.23 19.13
N CYS A 323 -21.77 36.43 18.21
CA CYS A 323 -21.62 37.68 17.47
C CYS A 323 -22.86 37.98 16.60
N ASP A 324 -23.44 36.98 15.92
CA ASP A 324 -24.67 37.18 15.14
C ASP A 324 -25.87 37.59 16.00
N ILE A 325 -26.00 37.02 17.21
CA ILE A 325 -26.99 37.48 18.20
C ILE A 325 -26.76 38.95 18.55
N VAL A 326 -25.53 39.34 18.89
CA VAL A 326 -25.19 40.73 19.20
C VAL A 326 -25.52 41.66 18.02
N VAL A 327 -25.17 41.27 16.79
CA VAL A 327 -25.48 42.04 15.58
C VAL A 327 -26.99 42.22 15.39
N SER A 328 -27.77 41.13 15.49
CA SER A 328 -29.22 41.15 15.30
C SER A 328 -29.92 42.01 16.36
N GLN A 329 -29.63 41.75 17.63
CA GLN A 329 -30.29 42.41 18.76
C GLN A 329 -29.89 43.89 18.88
N THR A 330 -28.62 44.24 18.64
CA THR A 330 -28.18 45.65 18.63
C THR A 330 -28.82 46.42 17.47
N ARG A 331 -29.02 45.78 16.31
CA ARG A 331 -29.68 46.43 15.15
C ARG A 331 -31.14 46.76 15.42
N GLU A 332 -31.87 45.85 16.08
CA GLU A 332 -33.27 46.01 16.49
C GLU A 332 -33.43 47.04 17.62
N ARG A 333 -32.55 47.00 18.62
CA ARG A 333 -32.61 47.87 19.81
C ARG A 333 -32.37 49.36 19.52
N PHE A 334 -31.46 49.68 18.60
CA PHE A 334 -31.09 51.07 18.29
C PHE A 334 -31.37 51.41 16.81
N PRO A 335 -32.55 51.93 16.45
CA PRO A 335 -32.88 52.30 15.07
C PRO A 335 -32.03 53.49 14.56
N PRO A 336 -31.96 53.71 13.23
CA PRO A 336 -31.37 54.93 12.67
C PRO A 336 -32.16 56.18 13.06
N VAL A 337 -31.46 57.33 13.14
CA VAL A 337 -32.05 58.63 13.47
C VAL A 337 -32.24 59.46 12.20
N ASP A 338 -33.45 59.97 11.98
CA ASP A 338 -33.82 60.69 10.74
C ASP A 338 -33.15 62.06 10.59
N ALA A 339 -32.96 62.78 11.70
CA ALA A 339 -32.32 64.10 11.72
C ALA A 339 -31.48 64.29 13.00
N ILE A 340 -30.21 64.69 12.82
CA ILE A 340 -29.30 65.01 13.92
C ILE A 340 -29.39 66.52 14.17
N THR A 341 -30.10 66.92 15.23
CA THR A 341 -30.26 68.32 15.66
C THR A 341 -29.47 68.61 16.94
N ARG A 342 -29.24 69.90 17.26
CA ARG A 342 -28.50 70.32 18.47
C ARG A 342 -29.15 69.77 19.75
N GLU A 343 -30.48 69.87 19.83
CA GLU A 343 -31.31 69.30 20.91
C GLU A 343 -31.16 67.77 21.01
N ALA A 344 -31.29 67.05 19.89
CA ALA A 344 -31.21 65.58 19.86
C ALA A 344 -29.81 65.03 20.23
N VAL A 345 -28.77 65.84 20.12
CA VAL A 345 -27.38 65.51 20.49
C VAL A 345 -27.07 65.81 21.97
N THR A 346 -27.65 66.88 22.52
CA THR A 346 -27.31 67.42 23.85
C THR A 346 -28.29 67.00 24.94
N GLN A 347 -29.57 66.84 24.61
CA GLN A 347 -30.63 66.41 25.54
C GLN A 347 -31.18 65.01 25.19
N GLY A 348 -30.86 64.47 24.00
CA GLY A 348 -31.32 63.18 23.52
C GLY A 348 -30.27 62.07 23.55
N HIS A 349 -30.69 60.86 23.92
CA HIS A 349 -29.82 59.67 23.92
C HIS A 349 -29.76 58.97 22.55
N ALA A 350 -30.79 59.12 21.71
CA ALA A 350 -30.94 58.35 20.46
C ALA A 350 -29.76 58.50 19.47
N VAL A 351 -29.22 59.71 19.33
CA VAL A 351 -28.06 59.96 18.44
C VAL A 351 -26.80 59.27 18.98
N GLN A 352 -26.58 59.34 20.28
CA GLN A 352 -25.42 58.73 20.93
C GLN A 352 -25.51 57.18 20.91
N GLN A 353 -26.71 56.64 21.09
CA GLN A 353 -27.02 55.21 20.96
C GLN A 353 -26.82 54.68 19.55
N TYR A 354 -27.21 55.45 18.52
CA TYR A 354 -26.96 55.08 17.13
C TYR A 354 -25.46 55.08 16.81
N ALA A 355 -24.71 56.10 17.23
CA ALA A 355 -23.26 56.16 17.07
C ALA A 355 -22.55 55.00 17.81
N PHE A 356 -22.99 54.68 19.03
CA PHE A 356 -22.51 53.54 19.80
C PHE A 356 -22.79 52.20 19.07
N LYS A 357 -24.01 52.00 18.56
CA LYS A 357 -24.37 50.82 17.74
C LYS A 357 -23.42 50.65 16.56
N CYS A 358 -23.18 51.69 15.77
CA CYS A 358 -22.33 51.59 14.57
C CYS A 358 -20.90 51.19 14.94
N ARG A 359 -20.35 51.75 16.02
CA ARG A 359 -19.03 51.41 16.54
C ARG A 359 -18.95 49.98 17.10
N LEU A 360 -19.95 49.55 17.88
CA LEU A 360 -20.04 48.19 18.38
C LEU A 360 -20.14 47.17 17.24
N LEU A 361 -20.98 47.43 16.24
CA LEU A 361 -21.12 46.60 15.05
C LEU A 361 -19.82 46.53 14.22
N HIS A 362 -19.04 47.60 14.13
CA HIS A 362 -17.71 47.55 13.51
C HIS A 362 -16.79 46.54 14.20
N TYR A 363 -16.63 46.63 15.53
CA TYR A 363 -15.78 45.69 16.27
C TYR A 363 -16.31 44.25 16.22
N VAL A 364 -17.62 44.04 16.31
CA VAL A 364 -18.22 42.71 16.21
C VAL A 364 -18.03 42.10 14.81
N HIS A 365 -18.21 42.86 13.73
CA HIS A 365 -17.91 42.37 12.38
C HIS A 365 -16.40 42.14 12.14
N SER A 366 -15.53 42.97 12.72
CA SER A 366 -14.08 42.74 12.73
C SER A 366 -13.69 41.48 13.51
N LEU A 367 -14.42 41.15 14.58
CA LEU A 367 -14.25 39.89 15.32
C LEU A 367 -14.74 38.70 14.49
N GLN A 368 -15.92 38.79 13.86
CA GLN A 368 -16.43 37.76 12.95
C GLN A 368 -15.45 37.47 11.82
N CYS A 369 -14.84 38.50 11.21
CA CYS A 369 -13.79 38.31 10.20
C CYS A 369 -12.63 37.44 10.72
N ALA A 370 -12.08 37.75 11.89
CA ALA A 370 -11.00 36.97 12.49
C ALA A 370 -11.45 35.52 12.82
N LEU A 371 -12.64 35.36 13.42
CA LEU A 371 -13.16 34.05 13.82
C LEU A 371 -13.51 33.15 12.64
N HIS A 372 -14.08 33.69 11.55
CA HIS A 372 -14.36 32.90 10.34
C HIS A 372 -13.09 32.41 9.66
N GLN A 373 -12.02 33.21 9.63
CA GLN A 373 -10.73 32.76 9.09
C GLN A 373 -10.09 31.69 9.98
N ILE A 374 -10.16 31.83 11.31
CA ILE A 374 -9.72 30.77 12.24
C ILE A 374 -10.56 29.51 12.03
N LEU A 375 -11.89 29.61 11.94
CA LEU A 375 -12.79 28.46 11.75
C LEU A 375 -12.51 27.74 10.43
N TYR A 376 -12.29 28.49 9.35
CA TYR A 376 -11.87 27.92 8.07
C TYR A 376 -10.51 27.21 8.18
N GLY A 377 -9.54 27.85 8.82
CA GLY A 377 -8.21 27.27 9.08
C GLY A 377 -8.29 25.97 9.86
N LEU A 378 -9.01 25.94 10.99
CA LEU A 378 -9.18 24.73 11.83
C LEU A 378 -9.85 23.56 11.10
N ASN A 379 -10.68 23.83 10.09
CA ASN A 379 -11.31 22.81 9.26
C ASN A 379 -10.50 22.45 7.99
N SER A 380 -9.35 23.09 7.75
CA SER A 380 -8.53 22.92 6.54
C SER A 380 -7.03 22.68 6.81
N CYS A 381 -6.58 22.79 8.05
CA CYS A 381 -5.18 22.74 8.45
C CYS A 381 -4.58 21.33 8.55
N GLN A 382 -3.28 21.23 8.78
CA GLN A 382 -2.70 19.92 9.11
C GLN A 382 -3.13 19.47 10.52
N PRO A 383 -3.32 18.15 10.77
CA PRO A 383 -3.73 17.64 12.09
C PRO A 383 -2.85 18.13 13.26
N ASP A 384 -1.53 18.25 13.06
CA ASP A 384 -0.62 18.78 14.09
C ASP A 384 -0.84 20.26 14.37
N THR A 385 -1.27 21.04 13.37
CA THR A 385 -1.65 22.46 13.52
C THR A 385 -2.95 22.60 14.30
N LEU A 386 -3.91 21.70 14.09
CA LEU A 386 -5.14 21.62 14.90
C LEU A 386 -4.84 21.30 16.38
N LEU A 387 -3.92 20.36 16.66
CA LEU A 387 -3.49 20.05 18.04
C LEU A 387 -2.80 21.25 18.71
N ARG A 388 -1.95 21.98 17.98
CA ARG A 388 -1.37 23.24 18.49
C ARG A 388 -2.45 24.26 18.85
N ALA A 389 -3.50 24.40 18.04
CA ALA A 389 -4.63 25.26 18.37
C ALA A 389 -5.39 24.80 19.63
N GLY A 390 -5.58 23.49 19.80
CA GLY A 390 -6.13 22.89 21.03
C GLY A 390 -5.42 23.35 22.31
N SER A 391 -4.09 23.49 22.28
CA SER A 391 -3.31 23.91 23.46
C SER A 391 -3.65 25.32 23.98
N SER A 392 -4.23 26.16 23.11
CA SER A 392 -4.63 27.57 23.35
C SER A 392 -6.10 27.72 23.77
N LEU A 393 -6.80 26.62 24.07
CA LEU A 393 -8.20 26.62 24.48
C LEU A 393 -8.49 27.51 25.70
N PRO A 394 -7.71 27.45 26.82
CA PRO A 394 -7.98 28.29 28.00
C PRO A 394 -7.96 29.79 27.72
N GLU A 395 -7.02 30.23 26.88
CA GLU A 395 -6.83 31.62 26.48
C GLU A 395 -8.00 32.11 25.62
N MET A 396 -8.51 31.26 24.70
CA MET A 396 -9.68 31.58 23.89
C MET A 396 -10.99 31.61 24.71
N VAL A 397 -11.17 30.69 25.66
CA VAL A 397 -12.34 30.66 26.57
C VAL A 397 -12.39 31.91 27.45
N ALA A 398 -11.24 32.48 27.81
CA ALA A 398 -11.19 33.75 28.53
C ALA A 398 -11.74 34.93 27.70
N GLN A 399 -11.53 34.94 26.38
CA GLN A 399 -12.04 35.98 25.48
C GLN A 399 -13.56 35.86 25.23
N GLU A 400 -14.11 34.65 25.21
CA GLU A 400 -15.55 34.43 25.04
C GLU A 400 -16.39 35.21 26.06
N LYS A 401 -15.88 35.35 27.30
CA LYS A 401 -16.54 36.09 28.39
C LYS A 401 -16.80 37.56 28.04
N ILE A 402 -16.02 38.16 27.14
CA ILE A 402 -16.21 39.54 26.67
C ILE A 402 -17.49 39.64 25.84
N VAL A 403 -17.74 38.65 24.97
CA VAL A 403 -18.95 38.57 24.15
C VAL A 403 -20.16 38.19 25.02
N ASP A 404 -19.98 37.30 26.00
CA ASP A 404 -21.03 36.98 26.96
C ASP A 404 -21.45 38.19 27.80
N GLY A 405 -20.52 39.04 28.25
CA GLY A 405 -20.85 40.29 28.93
C GLY A 405 -21.73 41.23 28.09
N ILE A 406 -21.48 41.33 26.78
CA ILE A 406 -22.34 42.11 25.87
C ILE A 406 -23.73 41.48 25.73
N ILE A 407 -23.81 40.15 25.67
CA ILE A 407 -25.09 39.42 25.63
C ILE A 407 -25.87 39.55 26.95
N GLU A 408 -25.18 39.59 28.10
CA GLU A 408 -25.79 39.84 29.40
C GLU A 408 -26.36 41.26 29.49
N LEU A 409 -25.61 42.28 29.05
CA LEU A 409 -26.09 43.66 28.95
C LEU A 409 -27.27 43.82 27.97
N LEU A 410 -27.31 43.04 26.89
CA LEU A 410 -28.48 42.96 26.01
C LEU A 410 -29.68 42.35 26.73
N LYS A 411 -29.51 41.18 27.38
CA LYS A 411 -30.57 40.48 28.12
C LYS A 411 -31.14 41.27 29.30
N SER A 412 -30.30 41.99 30.04
CA SER A 412 -30.71 42.81 31.19
C SER A 412 -31.31 44.17 30.80
N ASN A 413 -31.38 44.47 29.49
CA ASN A 413 -31.69 45.79 28.94
C ASN A 413 -30.74 46.91 29.42
N GLN A 414 -29.49 46.60 29.78
CA GLN A 414 -28.51 47.59 30.27
C GLN A 414 -27.47 48.04 29.23
N LEU A 415 -27.39 47.40 28.04
CA LEU A 415 -26.52 47.88 26.96
C LEU A 415 -26.98 49.27 26.48
N ASP A 416 -26.10 50.26 26.55
CA ASP A 416 -26.40 51.67 26.28
C ASP A 416 -25.18 52.40 25.67
N GLU A 417 -25.31 53.70 25.42
CA GLU A 417 -24.22 54.55 24.90
C GLU A 417 -23.05 54.78 25.88
N ASN A 418 -23.23 54.48 27.17
CA ASN A 418 -22.20 54.59 28.21
C ASN A 418 -21.33 53.34 28.32
N SER A 419 -21.80 52.21 27.77
CA SER A 419 -21.10 50.94 27.69
C SER A 419 -19.81 51.06 26.86
N THR A 420 -18.70 50.47 27.32
CA THR A 420 -17.39 50.63 26.66
C THR A 420 -17.13 49.58 25.58
N THR A 421 -16.51 49.99 24.47
CA THR A 421 -16.10 49.08 23.37
C THR A 421 -14.68 48.55 23.51
N ASP A 422 -13.89 49.07 24.46
CA ASP A 422 -12.46 48.77 24.63
C ASP A 422 -12.17 47.26 24.80
N ASN A 423 -13.07 46.53 25.46
CA ASN A 423 -12.90 45.10 25.71
C ASN A 423 -13.12 44.29 24.42
N ILE A 424 -14.12 44.64 23.60
CA ILE A 424 -14.35 43.96 22.32
C ILE A 424 -13.24 44.32 21.31
N GLU A 425 -12.71 45.55 21.34
CA GLU A 425 -11.54 45.92 20.54
C GLU A 425 -10.30 45.09 20.89
N LYS A 426 -10.00 44.90 22.19
CA LYS A 426 -8.91 44.02 22.65
C LYS A 426 -9.14 42.55 22.25
N CYS A 427 -10.40 42.08 22.28
CA CYS A 427 -10.78 40.75 21.80
C CYS A 427 -10.51 40.59 20.29
N VAL A 428 -10.85 41.60 19.48
CA VAL A 428 -10.53 41.64 18.03
C VAL A 428 -9.02 41.59 17.80
N ALA A 429 -8.24 42.36 18.57
CA ALA A 429 -6.78 42.36 18.47
C ALA A 429 -6.18 40.99 18.82
N PHE A 430 -6.67 40.35 19.90
CA PHE A 430 -6.27 39.00 20.30
C PHE A 430 -6.52 37.97 19.19
N PHE A 431 -7.73 37.89 18.65
CA PHE A 431 -8.05 36.88 17.63
C PHE A 431 -7.33 37.16 16.29
N ASN A 432 -7.06 38.41 15.93
CA ASN A 432 -6.22 38.72 14.77
C ASN A 432 -4.76 38.27 14.97
N ALA A 433 -4.17 38.53 16.14
CA ALA A 433 -2.83 38.05 16.46
C ALA A 433 -2.76 36.51 16.51
N MET A 434 -3.76 35.88 17.13
CA MET A 434 -3.88 34.43 17.24
C MET A 434 -4.02 33.76 15.86
N ASN A 435 -4.82 34.32 14.94
CA ASN A 435 -4.93 33.84 13.57
C ASN A 435 -3.57 33.83 12.85
N SER A 436 -2.80 34.90 12.98
CA SER A 436 -1.46 35.02 12.38
C SER A 436 -0.42 34.07 12.97
N VAL A 437 -0.59 33.62 14.22
CA VAL A 437 0.34 32.70 14.90
C VAL A 437 -0.04 31.24 14.69
N LEU A 438 -1.31 30.87 14.85
CA LEU A 438 -1.76 29.47 14.76
C LEU A 438 -1.62 28.90 13.34
N LEU A 439 -1.99 29.69 12.33
CA LEU A 439 -1.98 29.30 10.91
C LEU A 439 -0.70 29.74 10.20
N ALA A 440 0.34 30.12 10.95
CA ALA A 440 1.63 30.53 10.39
C ALA A 440 2.24 29.40 9.52
N GLY A 441 2.47 29.69 8.24
CA GLY A 441 3.05 28.76 7.27
C GLY A 441 2.03 27.96 6.44
N GLU A 442 0.75 27.98 6.80
CA GLU A 442 -0.31 27.36 6.00
C GLU A 442 -1.10 28.47 5.27
N GLN A 443 -1.06 28.50 3.92
CA GLN A 443 -1.75 29.51 3.10
C GLN A 443 -3.27 29.28 3.04
N LEU A 444 -3.91 29.24 4.21
CA LEU A 444 -5.33 28.94 4.39
C LEU A 444 -6.10 30.23 4.64
N LEU A 445 -6.89 30.62 3.64
CA LEU A 445 -7.74 31.80 3.67
C LEU A 445 -9.04 31.51 2.92
N ASN A 446 -10.17 31.88 3.51
CA ASN A 446 -11.43 32.02 2.80
C ASN A 446 -11.57 33.48 2.36
N GLU A 447 -11.11 33.76 1.13
CA GLU A 447 -11.08 35.10 0.53
C GLU A 447 -12.47 35.75 0.55
N ILE A 448 -13.49 35.02 0.10
CA ILE A 448 -14.84 35.55 -0.09
C ILE A 448 -15.49 35.88 1.24
N GLN A 449 -15.34 35.01 2.25
CA GLN A 449 -15.86 35.29 3.59
C GLN A 449 -15.08 36.44 4.27
N MET A 450 -13.75 36.51 4.08
CA MET A 450 -12.95 37.64 4.59
C MET A 450 -13.44 38.97 4.00
N ILE A 451 -13.62 39.03 2.67
CA ILE A 451 -14.11 40.25 2.00
C ILE A 451 -15.52 40.58 2.48
N ARG A 452 -16.42 39.58 2.66
CA ARG A 452 -17.78 39.77 3.18
C ARG A 452 -17.79 40.43 4.56
N ASP A 453 -16.97 39.93 5.49
CA ASP A 453 -16.91 40.43 6.86
C ASP A 453 -16.18 41.78 6.95
N CYS A 454 -15.10 41.97 6.18
CA CYS A 454 -14.47 43.29 6.02
C CYS A 454 -15.46 44.33 5.47
N VAL A 455 -16.25 43.99 4.46
CA VAL A 455 -17.30 44.86 3.88
C VAL A 455 -18.39 45.20 4.90
N ALA A 456 -18.77 44.25 5.76
CA ALA A 456 -19.71 44.51 6.86
C ALA A 456 -19.12 45.44 7.93
N SER A 457 -17.87 45.19 8.35
CA SER A 457 -17.11 46.01 9.30
C SER A 457 -16.89 47.43 8.79
N LEU A 458 -16.58 47.59 7.49
CA LEU A 458 -16.42 48.87 6.82
C LEU A 458 -17.72 49.66 6.70
N GLY A 459 -18.83 48.98 6.36
CA GLY A 459 -20.16 49.62 6.35
C GLY A 459 -20.51 50.23 7.71
N ALA A 460 -20.29 49.47 8.79
CA ALA A 460 -20.54 49.94 10.15
C ALA A 460 -19.60 51.10 10.57
N ALA A 461 -18.31 51.05 10.21
CA ALA A 461 -17.38 52.16 10.48
C ALA A 461 -17.74 53.42 9.69
N CYS A 462 -18.13 53.31 8.42
CA CYS A 462 -18.59 54.46 7.63
C CYS A 462 -19.85 55.08 8.24
N GLU A 463 -20.80 54.27 8.71
CA GLU A 463 -22.00 54.77 9.41
C GLU A 463 -21.65 55.45 10.74
N SER A 464 -20.67 54.93 11.51
CA SER A 464 -20.15 55.61 12.71
C SER A 464 -19.50 56.94 12.36
N ILE A 465 -18.60 56.98 11.38
CA ILE A 465 -17.85 58.20 11.02
C ILE A 465 -18.79 59.27 10.43
N LEU A 466 -19.79 58.88 9.63
CA LEU A 466 -20.81 59.80 9.15
C LEU A 466 -21.67 60.36 10.30
N SER A 467 -22.03 59.52 11.28
CA SER A 467 -22.74 59.96 12.49
C SER A 467 -21.90 60.93 13.32
N ASP A 468 -20.64 60.58 13.62
CA ASP A 468 -19.71 61.42 14.38
C ASP A 468 -19.40 62.74 13.61
N THR A 469 -19.33 62.70 12.27
CA THR A 469 -19.18 63.89 11.41
C THR A 469 -20.42 64.79 11.45
N ALA A 470 -21.62 64.23 11.45
CA ALA A 470 -22.87 64.98 11.57
C ALA A 470 -23.02 65.62 12.96
N ILE A 471 -22.70 64.88 14.03
CA ILE A 471 -22.63 65.41 15.40
C ILE A 471 -21.65 66.58 15.45
N ALA A 472 -20.42 66.42 14.92
CA ALA A 472 -19.41 67.47 14.89
C ALA A 472 -19.89 68.75 14.16
N LYS A 473 -20.52 68.61 12.98
CA LYS A 473 -21.09 69.75 12.23
C LYS A 473 -22.17 70.51 13.00
N VAL A 474 -22.94 69.80 13.83
CA VAL A 474 -24.06 70.35 14.59
C VAL A 474 -23.59 71.08 15.85
N ILE A 475 -22.56 70.58 16.53
CA ILE A 475 -22.03 71.15 17.77
C ILE A 475 -20.99 72.27 17.56
N ILE A 476 -20.33 72.35 16.41
CA ILE A 476 -19.41 73.45 16.10
C ILE A 476 -20.23 74.73 15.87
N GLN A 477 -19.79 75.84 16.47
CA GLN A 477 -20.40 77.15 16.27
C GLN A 477 -20.31 77.58 14.79
N GLU A 478 -21.36 78.21 14.26
CA GLU A 478 -21.44 78.66 12.86
C GLU A 478 -20.49 79.84 12.56
N ALA A 479 -19.21 79.52 12.41
CA ALA A 479 -18.19 80.37 11.80
C ALA A 479 -18.12 80.10 10.28
N GLY A 480 -17.59 81.06 9.52
CA GLY A 480 -17.60 81.03 8.05
C GLY A 480 -16.99 79.76 7.43
N ALA A 481 -17.48 79.38 6.25
CA ALA A 481 -17.22 78.11 5.56
C ALA A 481 -15.76 77.84 5.09
N THR A 482 -14.78 78.57 5.63
CA THR A 482 -13.38 78.60 5.16
C THR A 482 -12.36 78.02 6.14
N SER A 483 -12.80 77.48 7.29
CA SER A 483 -11.88 76.98 8.32
C SER A 483 -11.68 75.46 8.24
N ASP A 484 -10.46 75.03 8.57
CA ASP A 484 -9.94 73.67 8.32
C ASP A 484 -10.81 72.56 8.91
N SER A 485 -11.45 72.78 10.08
CA SER A 485 -12.31 71.75 10.67
C SER A 485 -13.58 71.51 9.87
N VAL A 486 -14.21 72.56 9.32
CA VAL A 486 -15.42 72.44 8.50
C VAL A 486 -15.07 71.84 7.14
N LEU A 487 -13.96 72.26 6.53
CA LEU A 487 -13.46 71.68 5.28
C LEU A 487 -13.11 70.19 5.43
N LEU A 488 -12.50 69.79 6.56
CA LEU A 488 -12.22 68.39 6.85
C LEU A 488 -13.50 67.56 7.09
N LEU A 489 -14.49 68.10 7.78
CA LEU A 489 -15.79 67.45 7.99
C LEU A 489 -16.65 67.36 6.72
N GLN A 490 -16.50 68.30 5.78
CA GLN A 490 -17.08 68.19 4.44
C GLN A 490 -16.39 67.08 3.64
N PHE A 491 -15.05 67.11 3.57
CA PHE A 491 -14.24 66.08 2.90
C PHE A 491 -14.51 64.66 3.43
N LEU A 492 -14.58 64.49 4.76
CA LEU A 492 -14.92 63.22 5.42
C LEU A 492 -16.30 62.72 4.97
N ASN A 493 -17.30 63.60 4.91
CA ASN A 493 -18.67 63.24 4.55
C ASN A 493 -18.74 62.71 3.11
N GLU A 494 -18.19 63.46 2.15
CA GLU A 494 -18.18 63.10 0.72
C GLU A 494 -17.41 61.78 0.49
N ASN A 495 -16.24 61.63 1.11
CA ASN A 495 -15.41 60.44 0.92
C ASN A 495 -15.99 59.21 1.63
N MET A 496 -16.59 59.34 2.81
CA MET A 496 -17.26 58.22 3.48
C MET A 496 -18.55 57.82 2.77
N GLU A 497 -19.25 58.75 2.12
CA GLU A 497 -20.35 58.42 1.22
C GLU A 497 -19.88 57.66 -0.03
N SER A 498 -18.76 58.05 -0.64
CA SER A 498 -18.10 57.29 -1.72
C SER A 498 -17.72 55.88 -1.27
N VAL A 499 -17.00 55.74 -0.16
CA VAL A 499 -16.62 54.44 0.43
C VAL A 499 -17.87 53.59 0.69
N ARG A 500 -18.93 54.16 1.29
CA ARG A 500 -20.21 53.47 1.53
C ARG A 500 -20.88 52.99 0.23
N GLN A 501 -20.76 53.73 -0.88
CA GLN A 501 -21.24 53.28 -2.18
C GLN A 501 -20.40 52.12 -2.72
N GLN A 502 -19.05 52.19 -2.66
CA GLN A 502 -18.17 51.09 -3.08
C GLN A 502 -18.37 49.82 -2.27
N VAL A 503 -18.51 49.93 -0.95
CA VAL A 503 -18.84 48.83 -0.03
C VAL A 503 -20.17 48.16 -0.42
N LYS A 504 -21.20 48.93 -0.79
CA LYS A 504 -22.47 48.39 -1.32
C LYS A 504 -22.31 47.70 -2.67
N LEU A 505 -21.48 48.22 -3.58
CA LEU A 505 -21.19 47.61 -4.87
C LEU A 505 -20.46 46.27 -4.73
N ILE A 506 -19.42 46.21 -3.87
CA ILE A 506 -18.71 44.96 -3.55
C ILE A 506 -19.67 43.95 -2.94
N LYS A 507 -20.47 44.35 -1.93
CA LYS A 507 -21.45 43.47 -1.29
C LYS A 507 -22.43 42.83 -2.29
N ARG A 508 -22.83 43.56 -3.34
CA ARG A 508 -23.73 43.06 -4.39
C ARG A 508 -23.05 42.07 -5.36
N ARG A 509 -21.73 42.17 -5.54
CA ARG A 509 -20.93 41.31 -6.44
C ARG A 509 -20.36 40.05 -5.77
N LEU A 510 -20.39 39.97 -4.44
CA LEU A 510 -20.01 38.75 -3.74
C LEU A 510 -21.06 37.65 -3.94
N PRO A 511 -20.65 36.39 -4.18
CA PRO A 511 -21.59 35.29 -4.29
C PRO A 511 -22.36 35.08 -2.99
N SER A 512 -23.60 34.61 -3.10
CA SER A 512 -24.46 34.29 -1.95
C SER A 512 -24.18 32.90 -1.38
N ASP A 513 -23.60 32.00 -2.17
CA ASP A 513 -23.18 30.68 -1.72
C ASP A 513 -21.94 30.76 -0.81
N GLN A 514 -21.95 29.98 0.27
CA GLN A 514 -20.90 29.93 1.29
C GLN A 514 -19.76 28.97 0.92
N HIS A 515 -19.97 28.09 -0.06
CA HIS A 515 -18.98 27.13 -0.53
C HIS A 515 -17.93 27.74 -1.48
N VAL A 516 -18.19 28.94 -2.01
CA VAL A 516 -17.22 29.67 -2.83
C VAL A 516 -16.18 30.30 -1.92
N ILE A 517 -15.02 29.66 -1.82
CA ILE A 517 -13.93 30.05 -0.90
C ILE A 517 -12.94 31.03 -1.58
N LYS A 518 -12.67 30.83 -2.87
CA LYS A 518 -11.69 31.60 -3.64
C LYS A 518 -12.36 32.54 -4.65
N SER A 519 -11.81 33.75 -4.75
CA SER A 519 -12.20 34.82 -5.68
C SER A 519 -11.08 35.18 -6.67
N GLY A 520 -9.90 34.56 -6.53
CA GLY A 520 -8.74 34.83 -7.38
C GLY A 520 -8.08 36.18 -7.08
N LEU A 521 -8.36 36.80 -5.93
CA LEU A 521 -7.67 38.03 -5.52
C LEU A 521 -6.20 37.72 -5.22
N SER A 522 -5.29 38.57 -5.68
CA SER A 522 -3.89 38.47 -5.29
C SER A 522 -3.73 38.73 -3.78
N GLN A 523 -2.75 38.08 -3.15
CA GLN A 523 -2.47 38.21 -1.72
C GLN A 523 -2.31 39.68 -1.28
N HIS A 524 -1.68 40.53 -2.10
CA HIS A 524 -1.58 41.96 -1.86
C HIS A 524 -2.96 42.66 -1.78
N LYS A 525 -3.96 42.28 -2.59
CA LYS A 525 -5.32 42.87 -2.52
C LYS A 525 -6.07 42.40 -1.26
N VAL A 526 -5.84 41.15 -0.84
CA VAL A 526 -6.36 40.59 0.41
C VAL A 526 -5.78 41.33 1.62
N GLU A 527 -4.46 41.53 1.65
CA GLU A 527 -3.77 42.25 2.72
C GLU A 527 -4.18 43.74 2.73
N ALA A 528 -4.34 44.37 1.56
CA ALA A 528 -4.88 45.71 1.43
C ALA A 528 -6.28 45.84 2.06
N MET A 529 -7.20 44.90 1.84
CA MET A 529 -8.53 44.92 2.52
C MET A 529 -8.42 44.87 4.05
N ARG A 530 -7.50 44.07 4.59
CA ARG A 530 -7.29 43.94 6.03
C ARG A 530 -6.72 45.24 6.61
N GLY A 531 -5.72 45.82 5.95
CA GLY A 531 -5.15 47.12 6.32
C GLY A 531 -6.18 48.26 6.20
N LEU A 532 -7.03 48.23 5.17
CA LEU A 532 -8.08 49.22 4.92
C LEU A 532 -9.14 49.24 6.03
N ALA A 533 -9.55 48.07 6.55
CA ALA A 533 -10.42 47.97 7.72
C ALA A 533 -9.80 48.58 8.98
N GLN A 534 -8.50 48.31 9.23
CA GLN A 534 -7.77 48.90 10.36
C GLN A 534 -7.60 50.42 10.21
N ASN A 535 -7.26 50.90 9.02
CA ASN A 535 -7.09 52.32 8.72
C ASN A 535 -8.37 53.12 8.91
N ILE A 536 -9.51 52.61 8.44
CA ILE A 536 -10.81 53.25 8.66
C ILE A 536 -11.23 53.18 10.14
N SER A 537 -10.86 52.12 10.86
CA SER A 537 -11.03 52.04 12.33
C SER A 537 -10.28 53.16 13.07
N ARG A 538 -9.03 53.50 12.65
CA ARG A 538 -8.28 54.65 13.23
C ARG A 538 -9.02 55.98 13.05
N ILE A 539 -9.63 56.22 11.89
CA ILE A 539 -10.46 57.41 11.63
C ILE A 539 -11.71 57.41 12.52
N MET A 540 -12.39 56.26 12.64
CA MET A 540 -13.56 56.09 13.51
C MET A 540 -13.23 56.41 14.97
N SER A 541 -12.15 55.87 15.52
CA SER A 541 -11.74 56.12 16.89
C SER A 541 -11.33 57.57 17.13
N ALA A 542 -10.68 58.22 16.15
CA ALA A 542 -10.29 59.63 16.26
C ALA A 542 -11.51 60.57 16.25
N MET A 543 -12.47 60.31 15.35
CA MET A 543 -13.73 61.06 15.27
C MET A 543 -14.62 60.82 16.49
N HIS A 544 -14.69 59.59 17.01
CA HIS A 544 -15.39 59.30 18.26
C HIS A 544 -14.78 60.05 19.45
N GLN A 545 -13.46 59.97 19.62
CA GLN A 545 -12.82 60.58 20.78
C GLN A 545 -12.93 62.11 20.74
N ALA A 546 -12.79 62.71 19.56
CA ALA A 546 -12.99 64.15 19.37
C ALA A 546 -14.43 64.58 19.67
N THR A 547 -15.44 63.86 19.16
CA THR A 547 -16.87 64.17 19.43
C THR A 547 -17.24 63.97 20.89
N LYS A 548 -16.82 62.85 21.51
CA LYS A 548 -17.04 62.56 22.94
C LYS A 548 -16.44 63.64 23.84
N GLN A 549 -15.20 64.05 23.58
CA GLN A 549 -14.55 65.14 24.33
C GLN A 549 -15.21 66.50 24.06
N SER A 550 -15.68 66.75 22.85
CA SER A 550 -16.38 67.99 22.49
C SER A 550 -17.73 68.09 23.21
N LEU A 551 -18.50 67.00 23.27
CA LEU A 551 -19.76 66.92 24.02
C LEU A 551 -19.53 67.10 25.52
N ALA A 552 -18.53 66.42 26.10
CA ALA A 552 -18.18 66.60 27.51
C ALA A 552 -17.75 68.06 27.82
N ALA A 553 -17.00 68.69 26.91
CA ALA A 553 -16.62 70.10 27.03
C ALA A 553 -17.83 71.04 26.95
N ILE A 554 -18.79 70.79 26.07
CA ILE A 554 -20.05 71.57 25.98
C ILE A 554 -20.85 71.41 27.27
N VAL A 555 -21.09 70.17 27.72
CA VAL A 555 -21.83 69.85 28.96
C VAL A 555 -21.21 70.53 30.18
N SER A 556 -19.88 70.61 30.27
CA SER A 556 -19.19 71.31 31.35
C SER A 556 -19.38 72.85 31.37
N THR A 557 -19.94 73.42 30.30
CA THR A 557 -20.19 74.86 30.11
C THR A 557 -21.67 75.20 29.93
N ILE A 558 -22.59 74.27 30.21
CA ILE A 558 -24.03 74.54 30.18
C ILE A 558 -24.41 75.35 31.43
N GLU A 559 -24.61 76.65 31.26
CA GLU A 559 -25.11 77.58 32.29
C GLU A 559 -26.58 78.00 32.06
N SER A 560 -27.17 77.69 30.90
CA SER A 560 -28.56 78.01 30.52
C SER A 560 -29.26 76.81 29.87
N ASP A 561 -30.59 76.75 29.93
CA ASP A 561 -31.40 75.73 29.25
C ASP A 561 -31.53 75.95 27.72
N ASN A 562 -30.86 76.97 27.16
CA ASN A 562 -30.99 77.31 25.75
C ASN A 562 -30.13 76.41 24.86
N ALA A 563 -30.74 75.45 24.18
CA ALA A 563 -30.06 74.51 23.29
C ALA A 563 -29.29 75.17 22.12
N ALA A 564 -29.58 76.42 21.79
CA ALA A 564 -28.82 77.18 20.79
C ALA A 564 -27.43 77.65 21.30
N GLU A 565 -27.22 77.73 22.61
CA GLU A 565 -25.95 78.14 23.22
C GLU A 565 -24.97 76.95 23.39
N HIS A 566 -25.45 75.71 23.26
CA HIS A 566 -24.67 74.48 23.40
C HIS A 566 -23.75 74.21 22.17
N THR A 567 -22.79 75.10 21.94
CA THR A 567 -21.83 75.03 20.82
C THR A 567 -20.38 75.07 21.30
N LEU A 568 -19.48 74.58 20.45
CA LEU A 568 -18.04 74.58 20.68
C LEU A 568 -17.34 75.50 19.69
N ALA A 569 -16.43 76.34 20.20
CA ALA A 569 -15.55 77.14 19.37
C ALA A 569 -14.69 76.26 18.45
N GLN A 570 -14.56 76.67 17.20
CA GLN A 570 -13.94 75.89 16.14
C GLN A 570 -12.49 75.47 16.43
N GLU A 571 -11.70 76.37 16.99
CA GLU A 571 -10.31 76.12 17.41
C GLU A 571 -10.23 75.06 18.52
N LYS A 572 -11.19 75.05 19.44
CA LYS A 572 -11.27 74.07 20.54
C LYS A 572 -11.65 72.69 20.01
N TYR A 573 -12.58 72.57 19.05
CA TYR A 573 -12.83 71.30 18.36
C TYR A 573 -11.57 70.80 17.63
N TRP A 574 -10.86 71.68 16.93
CA TRP A 574 -9.64 71.32 16.20
C TRP A 574 -8.52 70.82 17.12
N ALA A 575 -8.33 71.45 18.28
CA ALA A 575 -7.39 71.00 19.29
C ALA A 575 -7.75 69.60 19.85
N LEU A 576 -9.03 69.35 20.15
CA LEU A 576 -9.51 68.04 20.62
C LEU A 576 -9.36 66.93 19.55
N LEU A 577 -9.60 67.26 18.28
CA LEU A 577 -9.37 66.33 17.16
C LEU A 577 -7.88 66.04 16.98
N THR A 578 -7.01 67.05 17.09
CA THR A 578 -5.54 66.90 17.00
C THR A 578 -5.03 66.00 18.13
N ALA A 579 -5.39 66.30 19.39
CA ALA A 579 -5.06 65.47 20.54
C ALA A 579 -5.72 64.07 20.54
N SER A 580 -6.69 63.83 19.66
CA SER A 580 -7.27 62.50 19.41
C SER A 580 -6.48 61.74 18.35
N CYS A 581 -6.02 62.42 17.29
CA CYS A 581 -5.11 61.85 16.30
C CYS A 581 -3.75 61.49 16.91
N GLU A 582 -3.10 62.40 17.66
CA GLU A 582 -1.83 62.13 18.35
C GLU A 582 -1.87 60.85 19.22
N ARG A 583 -3.01 60.58 19.88
CA ARG A 583 -3.22 59.38 20.71
C ARG A 583 -3.39 58.08 19.91
N ILE A 584 -3.86 58.15 18.67
CA ILE A 584 -4.26 56.98 17.86
C ILE A 584 -3.23 56.64 16.77
N TYR A 585 -2.56 57.66 16.24
CA TYR A 585 -1.50 57.50 15.24
C TYR A 585 -0.11 57.46 15.86
N GLU A 586 0.05 57.95 17.11
CA GLU A 586 1.31 57.94 17.86
C GLU A 586 2.49 58.48 17.03
N GLN A 587 3.40 57.61 16.57
CA GLN A 587 4.59 57.97 15.78
C GLN A 587 4.28 58.25 14.30
N ASP A 588 3.12 57.80 13.80
CA ASP A 588 2.68 57.99 12.41
C ASP A 588 1.95 59.34 12.20
N ASP A 589 1.70 60.12 13.26
CA ASP A 589 0.82 61.29 13.18
C ASP A 589 1.37 62.43 12.28
N ARG A 590 0.51 62.92 11.38
CA ARG A 590 0.77 64.09 10.52
C ARG A 590 -0.35 65.14 10.65
N GLY A 591 -1.08 65.10 11.76
CA GLY A 591 -2.28 65.89 12.02
C GLY A 591 -3.53 65.44 11.24
N PRO A 592 -4.73 65.87 11.69
CA PRO A 592 -6.00 65.33 11.21
C PRO A 592 -6.20 65.36 9.68
N THR A 593 -5.86 66.48 9.04
CA THR A 593 -6.05 66.65 7.59
C THR A 593 -5.24 65.67 6.76
N GLN A 594 -3.95 65.47 7.09
CA GLN A 594 -3.09 64.60 6.29
C GLN A 594 -3.43 63.14 6.53
N ASN A 595 -3.58 62.72 7.80
CA ASN A 595 -3.95 61.35 8.14
C ASN A 595 -5.24 60.92 7.42
N PHE A 596 -6.31 61.72 7.54
CA PHE A 596 -7.60 61.35 6.97
C PHE A 596 -7.59 61.42 5.44
N LYS A 597 -6.97 62.43 4.82
CA LYS A 597 -6.88 62.52 3.35
C LYS A 597 -6.08 61.38 2.75
N THR A 598 -4.91 61.04 3.31
CA THR A 598 -4.06 59.95 2.80
C THR A 598 -4.77 58.60 2.93
N LEU A 599 -5.35 58.29 4.10
CA LEU A 599 -6.05 57.03 4.31
C LEU A 599 -7.32 56.89 3.47
N LEU A 600 -8.09 57.97 3.26
CA LEU A 600 -9.27 57.94 2.40
C LEU A 600 -8.97 57.87 0.92
N ALA A 601 -7.90 58.51 0.45
CA ALA A 601 -7.45 58.37 -0.93
C ALA A 601 -7.05 56.90 -1.22
N GLN A 602 -6.27 56.30 -0.31
CA GLN A 602 -5.91 54.88 -0.39
C GLN A 602 -7.16 53.99 -0.34
N ALA A 603 -8.09 54.26 0.59
CA ALA A 603 -9.28 53.44 0.76
C ALA A 603 -10.21 53.45 -0.46
N ASN A 604 -10.43 54.62 -1.09
CA ASN A 604 -11.19 54.69 -2.34
C ASN A 604 -10.49 53.93 -3.47
N SER A 605 -9.17 54.05 -3.60
CA SER A 605 -8.37 53.33 -4.60
C SER A 605 -8.49 51.81 -4.46
N ASP A 606 -8.24 51.27 -3.26
CA ASP A 606 -8.25 49.82 -3.03
C ASP A 606 -9.65 49.22 -3.20
N LEU A 607 -10.69 49.89 -2.68
CA LEU A 607 -12.07 49.44 -2.86
C LEU A 607 -12.50 49.50 -4.33
N GLN A 608 -12.06 50.50 -5.10
CA GLN A 608 -12.33 50.57 -6.53
C GLN A 608 -11.63 49.44 -7.29
N LEU A 609 -10.35 49.14 -6.99
CA LEU A 609 -9.60 48.04 -7.59
C LEU A 609 -10.23 46.66 -7.30
N ILE A 610 -10.84 46.50 -6.12
CA ILE A 610 -11.48 45.25 -5.71
C ILE A 610 -12.90 45.13 -6.27
N ALA A 611 -13.67 46.22 -6.28
CA ALA A 611 -14.95 46.28 -6.96
C ALA A 611 -14.79 45.99 -8.46
N GLN A 612 -13.73 46.49 -9.10
CA GLN A 612 -13.40 46.19 -10.50
C GLN A 612 -12.98 44.73 -10.68
N HIS A 613 -12.08 44.21 -9.84
CA HIS A 613 -11.67 42.80 -9.94
C HIS A 613 -12.84 41.81 -9.82
N LEU A 614 -13.78 42.06 -8.90
CA LEU A 614 -14.98 41.25 -8.74
C LEU A 614 -15.97 41.38 -9.92
N LEU A 615 -15.90 42.48 -10.69
CA LEU A 615 -16.65 42.62 -11.95
C LEU A 615 -15.98 41.84 -13.07
N ASP A 616 -14.68 42.03 -13.27
CA ASP A 616 -13.89 41.37 -14.31
C ASP A 616 -13.89 39.84 -14.16
N LYS A 617 -14.07 39.35 -12.92
CA LYS A 617 -14.12 37.93 -12.56
C LYS A 617 -15.50 37.42 -12.15
N GLU A 618 -16.58 38.17 -12.41
CA GLU A 618 -17.95 37.78 -12.02
C GLU A 618 -18.34 36.40 -12.59
N TYR A 619 -18.03 36.13 -13.87
CA TYR A 619 -18.29 34.84 -14.50
C TYR A 619 -17.45 33.69 -13.92
N ASP A 620 -16.17 33.92 -13.65
CA ASP A 620 -15.27 32.91 -13.06
C ASP A 620 -15.70 32.55 -11.63
N ILE A 621 -16.16 33.53 -10.85
CA ILE A 621 -16.65 33.32 -9.48
C ILE A 621 -18.00 32.59 -9.48
N ILE A 622 -18.91 32.89 -10.41
CA ILE A 622 -20.21 32.22 -10.54
C ILE A 622 -20.04 30.77 -11.05
N SER A 623 -19.17 30.55 -12.05
CA SER A 623 -18.87 29.19 -12.53
C SER A 623 -18.14 28.34 -11.47
N ALA A 624 -17.24 28.95 -10.68
CA ALA A 624 -16.65 28.29 -9.51
C ALA A 624 -17.70 27.91 -8.44
N ALA A 625 -18.74 28.72 -8.24
CA ALA A 625 -19.85 28.38 -7.33
C ALA A 625 -20.60 27.13 -7.81
N ASN A 626 -20.98 27.08 -9.09
CA ASN A 626 -21.67 25.94 -9.68
C ASN A 626 -20.82 24.65 -9.62
N ASN A 627 -19.50 24.77 -9.87
CA ASN A 627 -18.57 23.64 -9.81
C ASN A 627 -18.29 23.17 -8.36
N ALA A 628 -18.23 24.09 -7.38
CA ALA A 628 -18.05 23.73 -5.97
C ALA A 628 -19.24 22.90 -5.43
N GLY A 629 -20.47 23.24 -5.83
CA GLY A 629 -21.67 22.46 -5.51
C GLY A 629 -21.66 21.04 -6.08
N ASN A 630 -20.98 20.81 -7.21
CA ASN A 630 -20.79 19.47 -7.77
C ASN A 630 -19.61 18.72 -7.14
N GLN A 631 -18.49 19.38 -6.84
CA GLN A 631 -17.33 18.75 -6.17
C GLN A 631 -17.65 18.22 -4.77
N GLN A 632 -18.61 18.82 -4.04
CA GLN A 632 -19.08 18.28 -2.76
C GLN A 632 -19.80 16.92 -2.86
N LYS A 633 -20.32 16.52 -4.04
CA LYS A 633 -20.91 15.19 -4.24
C LYS A 633 -19.86 14.12 -4.54
N SER A 634 -18.66 14.51 -5.00
CA SER A 634 -17.60 13.63 -5.49
C SER A 634 -16.31 13.75 -4.66
N GLY A 635 -16.42 13.39 -3.38
CA GLY A 635 -15.28 13.18 -2.48
C GLY A 635 -15.29 14.11 -1.27
N ALA A 636 -15.70 13.58 -0.12
CA ALA A 636 -15.60 14.30 1.15
C ALA A 636 -14.14 14.65 1.45
N HIS A 637 -13.79 15.94 1.35
CA HIS A 637 -12.53 16.45 1.89
C HIS A 637 -12.45 16.10 3.38
N SER A 638 -11.58 15.14 3.71
CA SER A 638 -11.44 14.64 5.08
C SER A 638 -10.92 15.79 5.96
N THR A 639 -11.76 16.30 6.86
CA THR A 639 -11.38 17.40 7.76
C THR A 639 -10.21 16.97 8.66
N PRO A 640 -9.43 17.91 9.23
CA PRO A 640 -8.23 17.55 10.00
C PRO A 640 -8.57 16.67 11.21
N ILE A 641 -9.73 16.88 11.83
CA ILE A 641 -10.25 16.02 12.90
C ILE A 641 -10.68 14.63 12.39
N THR A 642 -11.21 14.52 11.16
CA THR A 642 -11.53 13.22 10.52
C THR A 642 -10.25 12.46 10.17
N GLN A 643 -9.25 13.12 9.59
CA GLN A 643 -7.93 12.56 9.32
C GLN A 643 -7.29 12.06 10.62
N ARG A 644 -7.34 12.87 11.67
CA ARG A 644 -6.80 12.53 13.00
C ARG A 644 -7.53 11.33 13.63
N ALA A 645 -8.86 11.27 13.54
CA ALA A 645 -9.63 10.10 13.96
C ALA A 645 -9.29 8.84 13.15
N GLN A 646 -9.02 8.96 11.83
CA GLN A 646 -8.55 7.86 11.00
C GLN A 646 -7.13 7.40 11.39
N LEU A 647 -6.22 8.33 11.74
CA LEU A 647 -4.89 8.01 12.24
C LEU A 647 -4.96 7.25 13.58
N ILE A 648 -5.81 7.69 14.52
CA ILE A 648 -6.01 7.01 15.81
C ILE A 648 -6.59 5.60 15.59
N LYS A 649 -7.56 5.41 14.68
CA LYS A 649 -8.09 4.08 14.32
C LYS A 649 -7.00 3.16 13.77
N LYS A 650 -6.19 3.65 12.82
CA LYS A 650 -5.04 2.90 12.27
C LYS A 650 -4.00 2.55 13.34
N GLN A 651 -3.72 3.46 14.28
CA GLN A 651 -2.82 3.19 15.41
C GLN A 651 -3.40 2.14 16.38
N LEU A 652 -4.72 2.13 16.61
CA LEU A 652 -5.40 1.11 17.42
C LEU A 652 -5.34 -0.26 16.76
N GLU A 653 -5.60 -0.34 15.45
CA GLU A 653 -5.47 -1.56 14.65
C GLU A 653 -4.03 -2.08 14.66
N GLN A 654 -3.04 -1.22 14.44
CA GLN A 654 -1.61 -1.56 14.54
C GLN A 654 -1.23 -2.04 15.94
N LYS A 655 -1.75 -1.43 17.00
CA LYS A 655 -1.52 -1.86 18.38
C LYS A 655 -2.07 -3.28 18.62
N ASN A 656 -3.24 -3.60 18.07
CA ASN A 656 -3.83 -4.94 18.18
C ASN A 656 -2.99 -5.99 17.42
N VAL A 657 -2.51 -5.66 16.21
CA VAL A 657 -1.58 -6.52 15.46
C VAL A 657 -0.28 -6.73 16.23
N LEU A 658 0.32 -5.66 16.76
CA LEU A 658 1.55 -5.73 17.54
C LEU A 658 1.37 -6.57 18.82
N ALA A 659 0.24 -6.43 19.53
CA ALA A 659 -0.10 -7.26 20.69
C ALA A 659 -0.17 -8.75 20.33
N ALA A 660 -0.85 -9.10 19.23
CA ALA A 660 -0.92 -10.49 18.74
C ALA A 660 0.46 -11.03 18.32
N THR A 661 1.31 -10.21 17.69
CA THR A 661 2.70 -10.62 17.39
C THR A 661 3.53 -10.81 18.64
N LEU A 662 3.33 -9.99 19.69
CA LEU A 662 4.04 -10.10 20.96
C LEU A 662 3.62 -11.39 21.68
N GLU A 663 2.33 -11.70 21.75
CA GLU A 663 1.80 -12.94 22.33
C GLU A 663 2.37 -14.18 21.62
N ASN A 664 2.40 -14.19 20.29
CA ASN A 664 3.02 -15.25 19.50
C ASN A 664 4.51 -15.40 19.83
N ARG A 665 5.28 -14.30 19.91
CA ARG A 665 6.70 -14.35 20.28
C ARG A 665 6.92 -14.80 21.72
N GLU A 666 6.03 -14.46 22.65
CA GLU A 666 6.05 -15.01 24.00
C GLU A 666 5.76 -16.51 24.02
N ALA A 667 4.84 -17.00 23.19
CA ALA A 667 4.57 -18.42 23.04
C ALA A 667 5.79 -19.17 22.47
N ASP A 668 6.44 -18.62 21.44
CA ASP A 668 7.69 -19.15 20.89
C ASP A 668 8.80 -19.20 21.97
N VAL A 669 8.97 -18.13 22.75
CA VAL A 669 9.95 -18.08 23.85
C VAL A 669 9.61 -19.10 24.95
N LYS A 670 8.32 -19.32 25.26
CA LYS A 670 7.88 -20.37 26.19
C LYS A 670 8.21 -21.77 25.64
N GLN A 671 7.94 -22.04 24.37
CA GLN A 671 8.28 -23.31 23.71
C GLN A 671 9.79 -23.55 23.65
N LEU A 672 10.59 -22.55 23.26
CA LEU A 672 12.05 -22.64 23.24
C LEU A 672 12.64 -22.89 24.63
N LYS A 673 12.08 -22.28 25.69
CA LYS A 673 12.47 -22.58 27.09
C LYS A 673 12.17 -24.03 27.48
N VAL A 674 11.03 -24.58 27.05
CA VAL A 674 10.70 -26.01 27.28
C VAL A 674 11.64 -26.93 26.51
N ALA A 675 11.90 -26.65 25.24
CA ALA A 675 12.83 -27.41 24.40
C ALA A 675 14.26 -27.38 24.95
N ALA A 676 14.74 -26.21 25.39
CA ALA A 676 16.03 -26.06 26.06
C ALA A 676 16.11 -26.89 27.36
N LYS A 677 15.04 -26.92 28.16
CA LYS A 677 14.97 -27.76 29.37
C LYS A 677 14.96 -29.25 29.04
N MET A 678 14.28 -29.67 27.98
CA MET A 678 14.34 -31.06 27.49
C MET A 678 15.76 -31.43 27.04
N LYS A 679 16.43 -30.57 26.27
CA LYS A 679 17.83 -30.79 25.87
C LYS A 679 18.81 -30.81 27.04
N GLN A 680 18.60 -29.98 28.06
CA GLN A 680 19.38 -30.03 29.30
C GLN A 680 19.19 -31.37 30.04
N ASN A 681 17.97 -31.90 30.07
CA ASN A 681 17.70 -33.21 30.67
C ASN A 681 18.38 -34.34 29.86
N GLU A 682 18.26 -34.34 28.52
CA GLU A 682 18.94 -35.31 27.64
C GLU A 682 20.47 -35.28 27.85
N LEU A 683 21.08 -34.10 27.91
CA LEU A 683 22.51 -33.94 28.19
C LEU A 683 22.89 -34.50 29.57
N SER A 684 22.06 -34.26 30.60
CA SER A 684 22.31 -34.82 31.94
C SER A 684 22.22 -36.35 31.96
N GLU A 685 21.31 -36.95 31.19
CA GLU A 685 21.22 -38.41 31.06
C GLU A 685 22.42 -38.99 30.30
N MET A 686 22.83 -38.35 29.20
CA MET A 686 24.02 -38.75 28.44
C MET A 686 25.30 -38.64 29.27
N GLN A 687 25.42 -37.62 30.13
CA GLN A 687 26.52 -37.50 31.08
C GLN A 687 26.53 -38.67 32.08
N ILE A 688 25.37 -39.02 32.67
CA ILE A 688 25.27 -40.18 33.58
C ILE A 688 25.65 -41.49 32.88
N ARG A 689 25.21 -41.68 31.62
CA ARG A 689 25.57 -42.85 30.79
C ARG A 689 27.06 -42.90 30.50
N LYS A 690 27.69 -41.74 30.20
CA LYS A 690 29.14 -41.60 30.03
C LYS A 690 29.89 -41.98 31.30
N ASP A 691 29.55 -41.38 32.44
CA ASP A 691 30.18 -41.64 33.73
C ASP A 691 30.08 -43.13 34.13
N LEU A 692 28.97 -43.79 33.79
CA LEU A 692 28.78 -45.23 34.00
C LEU A 692 29.66 -46.08 33.06
N ALA A 693 29.81 -45.66 31.79
CA ALA A 693 30.68 -46.34 30.83
C ALA A 693 32.17 -46.19 31.20
N GLU A 694 32.60 -45.00 31.63
CA GLU A 694 33.96 -44.74 32.11
C GLU A 694 34.28 -45.57 33.36
N LYS A 695 33.33 -45.69 34.31
CA LYS A 695 33.48 -46.60 35.47
C LYS A 695 33.62 -48.07 35.05
N LYS A 696 32.80 -48.56 34.10
CA LYS A 696 32.91 -49.93 33.59
C LYS A 696 34.25 -50.18 32.89
N LEU A 697 34.72 -49.21 32.11
CA LEU A 697 36.00 -49.29 31.42
C LEU A 697 37.17 -49.31 32.41
N SER A 698 37.12 -48.49 33.46
CA SER A 698 38.10 -48.53 34.56
C SER A 698 38.11 -49.87 35.30
N VAL A 699 36.95 -50.50 35.54
CA VAL A 699 36.88 -51.84 36.13
C VAL A 699 37.49 -52.89 35.19
N LEU A 700 37.13 -52.91 33.91
CA LEU A 700 37.75 -53.82 32.93
C LEU A 700 39.27 -53.60 32.81
N GLN A 701 39.73 -52.34 32.84
CA GLN A 701 41.15 -52.03 32.79
C GLN A 701 41.90 -52.60 33.99
N ASN A 702 41.36 -52.44 35.21
CA ASN A 702 41.93 -53.05 36.41
C ASN A 702 41.95 -54.59 36.34
N GLU A 703 40.90 -55.21 35.79
CA GLU A 703 40.85 -56.67 35.55
C GLU A 703 41.89 -57.13 34.53
N TYR A 704 42.10 -56.37 33.44
CA TYR A 704 43.14 -56.62 32.44
C TYR A 704 44.55 -56.44 33.01
N GLU A 705 44.80 -55.38 33.78
CA GLU A 705 46.10 -55.16 34.45
C GLU A 705 46.42 -56.31 35.42
N HIS A 706 45.45 -56.73 36.25
CA HIS A 706 45.59 -57.89 37.11
C HIS A 706 45.84 -59.19 36.33
N ALA A 707 45.14 -59.41 35.20
CA ALA A 707 45.37 -60.57 34.35
C ALA A 707 46.78 -60.56 33.72
N VAL A 708 47.25 -59.41 33.25
CA VAL A 708 48.59 -59.22 32.69
C VAL A 708 49.66 -59.52 33.74
N ASP A 709 49.50 -59.06 34.99
CA ASP A 709 50.46 -59.32 36.05
C ASP A 709 50.49 -60.79 36.48
N MET A 710 49.34 -61.47 36.52
CA MET A 710 49.26 -62.92 36.68
C MET A 710 49.96 -63.69 35.54
N TRP A 711 49.93 -63.17 34.30
CA TRP A 711 50.62 -63.78 33.17
C TRP A 711 52.13 -63.52 33.22
N LYS A 712 52.57 -62.33 33.66
CA LYS A 712 53.99 -62.03 33.91
C LYS A 712 54.58 -62.97 34.96
N GLN A 713 53.90 -63.17 36.09
CA GLN A 713 54.35 -64.10 37.14
C GLN A 713 54.54 -65.52 36.59
N LYS A 714 53.54 -66.06 35.88
CA LYS A 714 53.66 -67.39 35.24
C LYS A 714 54.79 -67.47 34.21
N TYR A 715 55.01 -66.40 33.45
CA TYR A 715 56.10 -66.32 32.48
C TYR A 715 57.47 -66.34 33.18
N GLU A 716 57.64 -65.58 34.26
CA GLU A 716 58.87 -65.57 35.06
C GLU A 716 59.13 -66.92 35.75
N GLU A 717 58.10 -67.55 36.33
CA GLU A 717 58.18 -68.90 36.89
C GLU A 717 58.62 -69.94 35.83
N THR A 718 57.99 -69.90 34.65
CA THR A 718 58.30 -70.82 33.55
C THR A 718 59.72 -70.57 33.03
N ARG A 719 60.15 -69.31 32.89
CA ARG A 719 61.51 -68.95 32.47
C ARG A 719 62.55 -69.44 33.47
N LEU A 720 62.29 -69.32 34.77
CA LEU A 720 63.17 -69.81 35.83
C LEU A 720 63.32 -71.34 35.78
N GLN A 721 62.22 -72.07 35.57
CA GLN A 721 62.25 -73.53 35.38
C GLN A 721 63.06 -73.93 34.14
N LEU A 722 62.96 -73.16 33.05
CA LEU A 722 63.70 -73.41 31.82
C LEU A 722 65.21 -73.19 32.01
N GLN A 723 65.61 -72.13 32.72
CA GLN A 723 67.02 -71.88 33.08
C GLN A 723 67.60 -72.94 34.02
N LEU A 724 66.80 -73.47 34.96
CA LEU A 724 67.21 -74.59 35.79
C LEU A 724 67.42 -75.86 34.96
N LYS A 725 66.55 -76.12 33.96
CA LYS A 725 66.70 -77.24 33.02
C LYS A 725 67.91 -77.09 32.12
N GLU A 726 68.16 -75.90 31.59
CA GLU A 726 69.39 -75.61 30.81
C GLU A 726 70.65 -75.91 31.63
N LYS A 727 70.69 -75.47 32.89
CA LYS A 727 71.81 -75.77 33.80
C LYS A 727 71.97 -77.26 34.11
N GLU A 728 70.88 -78.00 34.33
CA GLU A 728 70.92 -79.46 34.48
C GLU A 728 71.46 -80.15 33.21
N PHE A 729 71.15 -79.62 32.01
CA PHE A 729 71.68 -80.13 30.75
C PHE A 729 73.16 -79.78 30.53
N GLU A 730 73.61 -78.58 30.90
CA GLU A 730 75.04 -78.21 30.89
C GLU A 730 75.84 -79.13 31.83
N GLU A 731 75.38 -79.32 33.07
CA GLU A 731 76.03 -80.21 34.05
C GLU A 731 76.09 -81.68 33.58
N THR A 732 75.11 -82.15 32.79
CA THR A 732 75.17 -83.49 32.18
C THR A 732 76.01 -83.56 30.91
N MET A 733 76.13 -82.49 30.12
CA MET A 733 77.06 -82.42 28.99
C MET A 733 78.51 -82.42 29.46
N ASP A 734 78.85 -81.64 30.50
CA ASP A 734 80.20 -81.60 31.09
C ASP A 734 80.63 -82.99 31.61
N HIS A 735 79.71 -83.73 32.25
CA HIS A 735 79.97 -85.10 32.70
C HIS A 735 80.26 -86.04 31.52
N LEU A 736 79.46 -85.98 30.45
CA LEU A 736 79.68 -86.82 29.27
C LEU A 736 80.98 -86.47 28.53
N GLN A 737 81.36 -85.20 28.49
CA GLN A 737 82.64 -84.78 27.92
C GLN A 737 83.83 -85.30 28.75
N SER A 738 83.73 -85.25 30.08
CA SER A 738 84.72 -85.85 30.99
C SER A 738 84.85 -87.38 30.79
N ASP A 739 83.76 -88.09 30.54
CA ASP A 739 83.80 -89.54 30.29
C ASP A 739 84.45 -89.87 28.93
N ILE A 740 84.24 -89.03 27.91
CA ILE A 740 84.89 -89.16 26.59
C ILE A 740 86.42 -89.02 26.73
N ASP A 741 86.89 -87.97 27.40
CA ASP A 741 88.33 -87.70 27.58
C ASP A 741 89.04 -88.84 28.34
N ALA A 742 88.37 -89.44 29.33
CA ALA A 742 88.87 -90.62 30.04
C ALA A 742 89.02 -91.85 29.13
N LEU A 743 88.02 -92.15 28.29
CA LEU A 743 88.05 -93.28 27.35
C LEU A 743 89.10 -93.09 26.25
N GLU A 744 89.38 -91.86 25.82
CA GLU A 744 90.47 -91.57 24.87
C GLU A 744 91.86 -91.83 25.50
N SER A 745 92.01 -91.58 26.80
CA SER A 745 93.23 -91.90 27.56
C SER A 745 93.47 -93.41 27.67
N GLU A 746 92.45 -94.21 28.03
CA GLU A 746 92.60 -95.67 28.12
C GLU A 746 92.92 -96.32 26.76
N LYS A 747 92.37 -95.75 25.68
CA LYS A 747 92.65 -96.14 24.29
C LYS A 747 94.10 -95.85 23.85
N SER A 748 94.76 -94.86 24.46
CA SER A 748 96.21 -94.64 24.28
C SER A 748 97.02 -95.78 24.90
N ASP A 749 96.78 -96.09 26.18
CA ASP A 749 97.60 -97.01 26.98
C ASP A 749 97.48 -98.47 26.53
N LEU A 750 96.35 -98.88 25.95
CA LEU A 750 96.19 -100.19 25.32
C LEU A 750 96.93 -100.30 23.98
N ARG A 751 97.20 -99.18 23.30
CA ARG A 751 97.84 -99.15 21.97
C ARG A 751 99.33 -99.47 22.02
N ASP A 752 100.02 -99.11 23.11
CA ASP A 752 101.43 -99.43 23.29
C ASP A 752 101.67 -100.87 23.77
N LYS A 753 100.70 -101.49 24.45
CA LYS A 753 100.75 -102.91 24.83
C LYS A 753 100.59 -103.88 23.65
N LEU A 754 100.13 -103.41 22.48
CA LEU A 754 99.89 -104.26 21.30
C LEU A 754 101.09 -104.37 20.33
N LYS A 755 102.22 -103.68 20.58
CA LYS A 755 103.35 -103.58 19.62
C LYS A 755 104.39 -104.71 19.69
N LEU A 756 104.21 -105.74 20.54
CA LEU A 756 105.19 -106.83 20.72
C LEU A 756 104.85 -108.14 19.98
N ASN A 757 103.83 -108.20 19.11
CA ASN A 757 103.59 -109.39 18.30
C ASN A 757 102.95 -109.10 16.92
N SER A 758 103.54 -109.71 15.88
CA SER A 758 103.11 -109.78 14.47
C SER A 758 102.89 -108.47 13.69
N THR A 759 103.80 -108.27 12.74
CA THR A 759 103.93 -107.18 11.77
C THR A 759 102.95 -107.21 10.58
N THR A 760 102.48 -106.02 10.19
CA THR A 760 102.25 -105.50 8.80
C THR A 760 101.29 -106.24 7.83
N GLY A 761 100.37 -105.59 7.09
CA GLY A 761 99.90 -104.18 7.12
C GLY A 761 99.75 -103.51 5.74
N LYS A 762 98.54 -103.00 5.45
CA LYS A 762 98.15 -101.79 4.63
C LYS A 762 96.64 -101.87 4.36
N VAL A 763 95.75 -101.14 5.05
CA VAL A 763 95.50 -99.66 5.09
C VAL A 763 94.74 -99.15 3.87
N GLN A 764 93.47 -98.78 4.04
CA GLN A 764 92.96 -97.39 3.96
C GLN A 764 91.47 -97.31 4.44
N PRO A 765 91.10 -96.43 5.39
CA PRO A 765 89.72 -96.31 5.89
C PRO A 765 89.03 -94.97 5.57
N GLY A 766 87.70 -94.92 5.72
CA GLY A 766 86.86 -93.73 5.74
C GLY A 766 85.45 -94.10 6.24
N SER A 767 84.89 -93.35 7.19
CA SER A 767 83.70 -93.76 7.96
C SER A 767 82.38 -93.22 7.39
N GLU A 768 81.31 -93.97 7.70
CA GLU A 768 80.01 -93.53 8.25
C GLU A 768 79.22 -92.37 7.57
N SER A 769 77.89 -92.31 7.60
CA SER A 769 76.78 -93.21 7.95
C SER A 769 75.55 -92.30 8.07
N HIS A 770 74.56 -92.49 7.20
CA HIS A 770 73.14 -92.16 7.39
C HIS A 770 72.70 -90.74 7.82
N SER A 771 72.12 -90.03 6.84
CA SER A 771 70.89 -89.23 7.05
C SER A 771 69.68 -90.01 6.50
N PRO A 772 68.58 -90.20 7.26
CA PRO A 772 67.33 -90.75 6.76
C PRO A 772 66.34 -89.65 6.34
N HIS A 773 65.48 -89.91 5.36
CA HIS A 773 64.37 -89.01 4.97
C HIS A 773 63.10 -89.81 4.64
N ASN A 774 61.94 -89.25 5.01
CA ASN A 774 60.56 -89.74 4.81
C ASN A 774 60.23 -91.01 5.62
N ILE A 775 59.11 -91.06 6.37
CA ILE A 775 57.73 -90.93 5.88
C ILE A 775 56.81 -90.24 6.92
N SER A 776 55.77 -89.58 6.42
CA SER A 776 54.68 -88.92 7.16
C SER A 776 53.92 -89.84 8.12
N LEU A 777 53.41 -89.29 9.24
CA LEU A 777 52.11 -89.71 9.76
C LEU A 777 51.35 -88.54 10.42
N ALA A 778 50.02 -88.61 10.35
CA ALA A 778 49.10 -87.51 10.60
C ALA A 778 48.92 -87.15 12.09
N GLY A 779 48.72 -85.85 12.34
CA GLY A 779 48.12 -85.33 13.56
C GLY A 779 47.30 -84.07 13.26
N THR A 780 45.97 -84.16 13.37
CA THR A 780 45.07 -83.00 13.24
C THR A 780 43.89 -83.11 14.21
N LYS A 781 43.81 -82.16 15.15
CA LYS A 781 42.59 -81.83 15.91
C LYS A 781 42.54 -80.32 16.20
N SER A 782 41.31 -79.82 16.29
CA SER A 782 40.87 -78.53 16.88
C SER A 782 41.41 -77.20 16.30
N THR A 783 40.51 -76.53 15.57
CA THR A 783 40.16 -75.08 15.65
C THR A 783 40.94 -74.19 16.63
N PRO A 784 41.32 -72.99 16.16
CA PRO A 784 40.56 -71.79 16.57
C PRO A 784 40.13 -70.89 15.38
N PRO A 785 39.08 -70.05 15.53
CA PRO A 785 38.55 -69.23 14.43
C PRO A 785 39.15 -67.83 14.36
N GLY A 786 39.35 -67.34 13.13
CA GLY A 786 39.68 -65.95 12.83
C GLY A 786 38.83 -65.39 11.69
N ILE A 787 38.22 -64.23 11.93
CA ILE A 787 37.83 -63.18 10.98
C ILE A 787 37.37 -63.64 9.58
N SER A 788 36.05 -63.71 9.36
CA SER A 788 35.45 -63.64 8.03
C SER A 788 34.00 -63.11 8.09
N ASN A 789 33.54 -62.51 6.98
CA ASN A 789 32.32 -61.71 6.88
C ASN A 789 31.05 -62.45 7.32
N VAL A 790 30.27 -61.84 8.23
CA VAL A 790 28.91 -62.27 8.54
C VAL A 790 27.93 -61.60 7.58
N THR A 791 27.71 -62.23 6.43
CA THR A 791 26.53 -61.98 5.61
C THR A 791 25.35 -62.73 6.23
N TYR A 792 24.35 -62.01 6.76
CA TYR A 792 23.12 -62.64 7.24
C TYR A 792 22.27 -63.11 6.06
N SER A 793 22.38 -64.38 5.69
CA SER A 793 21.37 -65.06 4.87
C SER A 793 20.17 -65.42 5.76
N ALA A 794 19.03 -64.78 5.50
CA ALA A 794 17.77 -65.11 6.15
C ALA A 794 17.32 -66.55 5.80
N PRO A 795 16.63 -67.26 6.71
CA PRO A 795 16.10 -68.58 6.40
C PRO A 795 15.08 -68.51 5.25
N ALA A 796 15.24 -69.40 4.26
CA ALA A 796 14.33 -69.51 3.12
C ALA A 796 12.91 -69.83 3.61
N GLY A 797 12.05 -68.81 3.61
CA GLY A 797 10.70 -68.85 4.18
C GLY A 797 10.18 -67.47 4.60
N THR A 798 11.07 -66.53 4.97
CA THR A 798 10.67 -65.18 5.40
C THR A 798 10.69 -64.11 4.30
N ALA A 799 11.37 -64.36 3.17
CA ALA A 799 11.49 -63.40 2.06
C ALA A 799 10.14 -62.86 1.52
N PRO A 800 9.08 -63.66 1.29
CA PRO A 800 7.79 -63.11 0.86
C PRO A 800 7.11 -62.28 1.95
N VAL A 801 7.21 -62.69 3.22
CA VAL A 801 6.60 -61.98 4.37
C VAL A 801 7.27 -60.62 4.59
N VAL A 802 8.61 -60.55 4.50
CA VAL A 802 9.35 -59.29 4.62
C VAL A 802 9.08 -58.37 3.41
N ALA A 803 8.89 -58.92 2.21
CA ALA A 803 8.48 -58.13 1.05
C ALA A 803 7.06 -57.55 1.23
N GLU A 804 6.12 -58.35 1.72
CA GLU A 804 4.74 -57.94 2.03
C GLU A 804 4.70 -56.91 3.17
N GLU A 805 5.49 -57.08 4.24
CA GLU A 805 5.65 -56.09 5.30
C GLU A 805 6.25 -54.77 4.78
N VAL A 806 7.24 -54.81 3.89
CA VAL A 806 7.82 -53.61 3.27
C VAL A 806 6.80 -52.92 2.34
N GLU A 807 5.95 -53.67 1.65
CA GLU A 807 4.89 -53.11 0.81
C GLU A 807 3.76 -52.50 1.65
N LEU A 808 3.34 -53.16 2.74
CA LEU A 808 2.41 -52.61 3.72
C LEU A 808 2.97 -51.36 4.41
N LEU A 809 4.26 -51.35 4.78
CA LEU A 809 4.95 -50.17 5.32
C LEU A 809 5.04 -49.03 4.30
N LYS A 810 5.31 -49.31 3.03
CA LYS A 810 5.25 -48.30 1.95
C LYS A 810 3.84 -47.74 1.78
N ASN A 811 2.82 -48.58 1.83
CA ASN A 811 1.42 -48.17 1.73
C ASN A 811 0.98 -47.32 2.94
N ALA A 812 1.35 -47.73 4.16
CA ALA A 812 1.12 -46.94 5.38
C ALA A 812 1.86 -45.60 5.35
N PHE A 813 3.13 -45.59 4.94
CA PHE A 813 3.92 -44.36 4.78
C PHE A 813 3.32 -43.43 3.72
N ASN A 814 2.85 -43.96 2.58
CA ASN A 814 2.17 -43.18 1.55
C ASN A 814 0.81 -42.65 2.03
N GLN A 815 0.06 -43.41 2.83
CA GLN A 815 -1.17 -42.94 3.46
C GLN A 815 -0.90 -41.82 4.46
N GLU A 816 0.06 -41.97 5.38
CA GLU A 816 0.48 -40.92 6.31
C GLU A 816 0.99 -39.67 5.59
N ARG A 817 1.83 -39.83 4.57
CA ARG A 817 2.30 -38.73 3.71
C ARG A 817 1.12 -38.02 3.04
N ASN A 818 0.15 -38.76 2.51
CA ASN A 818 -1.04 -38.20 1.87
C ASN A 818 -1.98 -37.51 2.88
N GLN A 819 -2.13 -38.03 4.09
CA GLN A 819 -2.87 -37.37 5.16
C GLN A 819 -2.18 -36.09 5.62
N ARG A 820 -0.85 -36.10 5.79
CA ARG A 820 -0.06 -34.90 6.11
C ARG A 820 -0.17 -33.84 5.02
N LEU A 821 -0.07 -34.23 3.75
CA LEU A 821 -0.29 -33.33 2.60
C LEU A 821 -1.73 -32.82 2.56
N ARG A 822 -2.74 -33.65 2.86
CA ARG A 822 -4.14 -33.25 2.95
C ARG A 822 -4.37 -32.24 4.07
N LEU A 823 -3.79 -32.44 5.26
CA LEU A 823 -3.89 -31.50 6.39
C LEU A 823 -3.20 -30.17 6.07
N GLN A 824 -2.01 -30.20 5.47
CA GLN A 824 -1.32 -28.99 4.99
C GLN A 824 -2.12 -28.27 3.90
N ALA A 825 -2.72 -29.01 2.96
CA ALA A 825 -3.61 -28.45 1.95
C ALA A 825 -4.95 -27.92 2.53
N GLN A 826 -5.44 -28.48 3.65
CA GLN A 826 -6.61 -27.97 4.36
C GLN A 826 -6.28 -26.66 5.08
N ASP A 827 -5.13 -26.52 5.73
CA ASP A 827 -4.68 -25.25 6.32
C ASP A 827 -4.46 -24.18 5.24
N MET A 828 -3.81 -24.53 4.12
CA MET A 828 -3.67 -23.61 2.98
C MET A 828 -5.03 -23.24 2.36
N ARG A 829 -5.98 -24.17 2.24
CA ARG A 829 -7.35 -23.87 1.79
C ARG A 829 -8.13 -23.01 2.79
N ALA A 830 -7.95 -23.22 4.09
CA ALA A 830 -8.57 -22.40 5.13
C ALA A 830 -8.08 -20.95 5.03
N LYS A 831 -6.76 -20.75 4.89
CA LYS A 831 -6.14 -19.45 4.62
C LYS A 831 -6.63 -18.84 3.30
N LEU A 832 -6.73 -19.63 2.23
CA LEU A 832 -7.28 -19.17 0.95
C LEU A 832 -8.74 -18.72 1.08
N SER A 833 -9.56 -19.45 1.84
CA SER A 833 -10.98 -19.16 2.06
C SER A 833 -11.27 -17.97 3.00
N GLN A 834 -10.23 -17.42 3.64
CA GLN A 834 -10.33 -16.16 4.39
C GLN A 834 -10.24 -14.93 3.47
N PHE A 835 -9.73 -15.09 2.24
CA PHE A 835 -9.76 -14.04 1.23
C PHE A 835 -11.11 -14.02 0.51
N GLU A 836 -11.55 -12.83 0.13
CA GLU A 836 -12.77 -12.65 -0.64
C GLU A 836 -12.60 -13.27 -2.05
N PRO A 837 -13.60 -14.03 -2.57
CA PRO A 837 -13.49 -14.63 -3.89
C PRO A 837 -13.34 -13.57 -4.98
N LEU A 838 -12.22 -13.63 -5.73
CA LEU A 838 -11.97 -12.76 -6.87
C LEU A 838 -13.09 -12.88 -7.92
N HIS A 839 -13.91 -11.84 -8.04
CA HIS A 839 -14.94 -11.75 -9.06
C HIS A 839 -14.37 -11.10 -10.31
N VAL A 840 -14.04 -11.92 -11.31
CA VAL A 840 -13.64 -11.45 -12.63
C VAL A 840 -14.89 -10.90 -13.34
N PRO A 841 -14.87 -9.65 -13.86
CA PRO A 841 -15.96 -9.12 -14.67
C PRO A 841 -16.25 -10.04 -15.86
N GLN A 842 -17.50 -10.48 -15.99
CA GLN A 842 -17.91 -11.28 -17.14
C GLN A 842 -18.39 -10.35 -18.27
N PRO A 843 -18.15 -10.69 -19.54
CA PRO A 843 -18.64 -9.91 -20.68
C PRO A 843 -20.16 -9.79 -20.65
N GLN A 844 -20.69 -8.67 -21.17
CA GLN A 844 -22.12 -8.40 -21.17
C GLN A 844 -22.90 -9.49 -21.90
N ASP A 845 -23.86 -10.09 -21.20
CA ASP A 845 -24.66 -11.18 -21.73
C ASP A 845 -25.81 -10.61 -22.58
N GLN A 846 -25.84 -10.96 -23.87
CA GLN A 846 -26.82 -10.50 -24.85
C GLN A 846 -28.28 -10.66 -24.37
N ARG A 847 -28.57 -11.68 -23.55
CA ARG A 847 -29.90 -11.94 -23.01
C ARG A 847 -30.28 -10.99 -21.87
N ILE A 848 -29.31 -10.54 -21.07
CA ILE A 848 -29.51 -9.48 -20.06
C ILE A 848 -29.74 -8.15 -20.77
N THR A 849 -28.90 -7.78 -21.74
CA THR A 849 -29.06 -6.54 -22.53
C THR A 849 -30.41 -6.49 -23.27
N ALA A 850 -30.90 -7.63 -23.77
CA ALA A 850 -32.23 -7.74 -24.37
C ALA A 850 -33.38 -7.50 -23.35
N LEU A 851 -33.25 -7.99 -22.12
CA LEU A 851 -34.23 -7.73 -21.06
C LEU A 851 -34.16 -6.30 -20.52
N GLU A 852 -32.97 -5.71 -20.45
CA GLU A 852 -32.76 -4.33 -20.03
C GLU A 852 -33.31 -3.34 -21.05
N SER A 853 -33.10 -3.57 -22.35
CA SER A 853 -33.69 -2.76 -23.42
C SER A 853 -35.22 -2.90 -23.51
N GLU A 854 -35.78 -4.08 -23.24
CA GLU A 854 -37.23 -4.24 -23.11
C GLU A 854 -37.78 -3.54 -21.85
N LEU A 855 -37.03 -3.56 -20.74
CA LEU A 855 -37.39 -2.88 -19.49
C LEU A 855 -37.34 -1.35 -19.63
N THR A 856 -36.33 -0.78 -20.29
CA THR A 856 -36.28 0.67 -20.55
C THR A 856 -37.39 1.09 -21.52
N ARG A 857 -37.63 0.33 -22.59
CA ARG A 857 -38.77 0.55 -23.49
C ARG A 857 -40.11 0.53 -22.74
N MET A 858 -40.31 -0.42 -21.84
CA MET A 858 -41.52 -0.52 -21.02
C MET A 858 -41.65 0.63 -19.99
N LYS A 859 -40.53 1.05 -19.37
CA LYS A 859 -40.52 2.25 -18.50
C LYS A 859 -40.92 3.50 -19.27
N HIS A 860 -40.36 3.72 -20.46
CA HIS A 860 -40.70 4.86 -21.32
C HIS A 860 -42.18 4.82 -21.74
N ALA A 861 -42.70 3.66 -22.15
CA ALA A 861 -44.11 3.50 -22.49
C ALA A 861 -45.05 3.79 -21.30
N TRP A 862 -44.66 3.40 -20.08
CA TRP A 862 -45.42 3.67 -18.86
C TRP A 862 -45.42 5.16 -18.47
N VAL A 863 -44.25 5.81 -18.54
CA VAL A 863 -44.12 7.27 -18.30
C VAL A 863 -44.94 8.08 -19.31
N LEU A 864 -44.86 7.73 -20.60
CA LEU A 864 -45.68 8.35 -21.66
C LEU A 864 -47.19 8.14 -21.44
N SER A 865 -47.59 6.96 -20.93
CA SER A 865 -49.00 6.69 -20.58
C SER A 865 -49.48 7.51 -19.38
N LEU A 866 -48.61 7.77 -18.38
CA LEU A 866 -48.92 8.66 -17.24
C LEU A 866 -49.09 10.11 -17.69
N LEU A 867 -48.23 10.60 -18.58
CA LEU A 867 -48.28 11.98 -19.10
C LEU A 867 -49.56 12.30 -19.87
N GLN A 868 -50.20 11.31 -20.51
CA GLN A 868 -51.45 11.54 -21.27
C GLN A 868 -52.73 11.51 -20.41
N VAL A 869 -52.73 10.88 -19.23
CA VAL A 869 -53.94 10.71 -18.41
C VAL A 869 -54.09 11.83 -17.37
N ARG A 870 -54.16 13.08 -17.84
CA ARG A 870 -54.85 14.20 -17.16
C ARG A 870 -55.04 15.46 -18.03
N SER A 871 -55.72 15.33 -19.17
CA SER A 871 -56.39 16.47 -19.81
C SER A 871 -57.82 16.14 -20.23
N GLN A 872 -58.71 16.04 -19.25
CA GLN A 872 -60.09 16.46 -19.52
C GLN A 872 -60.15 17.99 -19.40
N ASP A 873 -60.79 18.59 -20.39
CA ASP A 873 -61.33 19.95 -20.39
C ASP A 873 -60.35 21.11 -20.17
N SER A 874 -59.72 21.55 -21.26
CA SER A 874 -60.01 22.93 -21.70
C SER A 874 -59.90 23.07 -23.22
N VAL A 875 -60.97 23.61 -23.82
CA VAL A 875 -60.95 24.15 -25.18
C VAL A 875 -60.46 25.58 -25.07
N ASN A 876 -59.35 25.92 -25.72
CA ASN A 876 -59.20 27.24 -26.34
C ASN A 876 -58.11 27.23 -27.42
N ALA A 877 -58.40 27.88 -28.54
CA ALA A 877 -57.50 28.01 -29.68
C ALA A 877 -56.65 29.28 -29.54
N GLY A 878 -55.42 29.30 -30.09
CA GLY A 878 -54.71 30.58 -30.15
C GLY A 878 -53.20 30.65 -30.42
N THR A 879 -52.49 29.56 -30.73
CA THR A 879 -51.07 29.68 -31.14
C THR A 879 -50.63 28.53 -32.06
N ARG A 880 -49.58 28.75 -32.85
CA ARG A 880 -49.00 27.74 -33.75
C ARG A 880 -48.57 26.51 -32.95
N ILE A 881 -49.29 25.40 -33.12
CA ILE A 881 -48.86 24.09 -32.60
C ILE A 881 -47.84 23.52 -33.59
N ASP A 882 -46.65 23.17 -33.11
CA ASP A 882 -45.64 22.50 -33.91
C ASP A 882 -46.18 21.18 -34.49
N ALA A 883 -45.92 20.95 -35.78
CA ALA A 883 -46.34 19.73 -36.46
C ALA A 883 -45.80 18.46 -35.74
N VAL A 884 -44.61 18.56 -35.15
CA VAL A 884 -43.98 17.50 -34.35
C VAL A 884 -44.77 17.18 -33.08
N ALA A 885 -45.33 18.18 -32.39
CA ALA A 885 -46.15 17.97 -31.20
C ALA A 885 -47.49 17.30 -31.54
N LEU A 886 -48.10 17.69 -32.67
CA LEU A 886 -49.29 17.04 -33.23
C LEU A 886 -49.02 15.58 -33.65
N GLN A 887 -47.82 15.30 -34.15
CA GLN A 887 -47.40 13.96 -34.57
C GLN A 887 -47.08 13.03 -33.39
N ARG A 888 -46.46 13.55 -32.31
CA ARG A 888 -46.29 12.82 -31.03
C ARG A 888 -47.63 12.54 -30.34
N ARG A 889 -48.57 13.50 -30.36
CA ARG A 889 -49.91 13.37 -29.77
C ARG A 889 -50.76 12.26 -30.41
N ASN A 890 -50.46 11.89 -31.66
CA ASN A 890 -51.20 10.88 -32.43
C ASN A 890 -50.53 9.50 -32.49
N GLN A 891 -49.44 9.26 -31.75
CA GLN A 891 -48.95 7.88 -31.58
C GLN A 891 -49.91 7.09 -30.69
N PRO A 892 -50.36 5.88 -31.11
CA PRO A 892 -51.23 5.05 -30.29
C PRO A 892 -50.43 4.41 -29.15
N VAL A 893 -50.37 5.09 -28.01
CA VAL A 893 -49.80 4.53 -26.78
C VAL A 893 -50.75 3.43 -26.28
N PRO A 894 -50.25 2.20 -26.01
CA PRO A 894 -51.10 1.10 -25.56
C PRO A 894 -51.80 1.43 -24.24
N LEU A 895 -53.02 0.91 -24.07
CA LEU A 895 -53.84 1.17 -22.89
C LEU A 895 -53.12 0.74 -21.60
N LYS A 896 -53.33 1.47 -20.51
CA LYS A 896 -52.67 1.23 -19.20
C LYS A 896 -52.77 -0.23 -18.72
N GLY A 897 -53.87 -0.92 -19.04
CA GLY A 897 -54.05 -2.35 -18.77
C GLY A 897 -53.11 -3.27 -19.56
N GLU A 898 -52.86 -2.97 -20.84
CA GLU A 898 -51.90 -3.71 -21.68
C GLU A 898 -50.46 -3.49 -21.21
N ILE A 899 -50.12 -2.25 -20.83
CA ILE A 899 -48.81 -1.91 -20.25
C ILE A 899 -48.62 -2.69 -18.94
N SER A 900 -49.62 -2.73 -18.06
CA SER A 900 -49.57 -3.52 -16.83
C SER A 900 -49.40 -5.02 -17.09
N SER A 901 -50.12 -5.58 -18.06
CA SER A 901 -50.00 -7.00 -18.41
C SER A 901 -48.62 -7.36 -18.97
N LYS A 902 -48.07 -6.51 -19.84
CA LYS A 902 -46.70 -6.68 -20.39
C LYS A 902 -45.63 -6.52 -19.33
N ALA A 903 -45.81 -5.59 -18.39
CA ALA A 903 -44.90 -5.42 -17.25
C ALA A 903 -44.87 -6.65 -16.33
N SER A 904 -46.04 -7.25 -16.03
CA SER A 904 -46.10 -8.49 -15.26
C SER A 904 -45.46 -9.68 -15.98
N GLN A 905 -45.61 -9.76 -17.32
CA GLN A 905 -44.96 -10.80 -18.12
C GLN A 905 -43.43 -10.63 -18.13
N LEU A 906 -42.94 -9.42 -18.38
CA LEU A 906 -41.51 -9.10 -18.36
C LEU A 906 -40.88 -9.36 -16.97
N ALA A 907 -41.59 -9.06 -15.89
CA ALA A 907 -41.15 -9.37 -14.53
C ALA A 907 -41.01 -10.89 -14.30
N SER A 908 -41.92 -11.70 -14.87
CA SER A 908 -41.84 -13.17 -14.83
C SER A 908 -40.64 -13.70 -15.63
N ASP A 909 -40.35 -13.12 -16.79
CA ASP A 909 -39.23 -13.53 -17.64
C ASP A 909 -37.88 -13.18 -16.98
N ILE A 910 -37.75 -11.97 -16.41
CA ILE A 910 -36.58 -11.53 -15.63
C ILE A 910 -36.35 -12.46 -14.42
N LEU A 911 -37.41 -12.79 -13.68
CA LEU A 911 -37.31 -13.69 -12.53
C LEU A 911 -36.91 -15.11 -12.95
N THR A 912 -37.39 -15.59 -14.09
CA THR A 912 -37.04 -16.92 -14.62
C THR A 912 -35.57 -17.00 -15.03
N GLU A 913 -35.06 -15.99 -15.75
CA GLU A 913 -33.64 -15.88 -16.10
C GLU A 913 -32.73 -15.77 -14.87
N TYR A 914 -33.13 -14.97 -13.86
CA TYR A 914 -32.41 -14.88 -12.59
C TYR A 914 -32.27 -16.26 -11.91
N LEU A 915 -33.34 -17.05 -11.87
CA LEU A 915 -33.35 -18.38 -11.26
C LEU A 915 -32.56 -19.41 -12.07
N GLN A 916 -32.59 -19.35 -13.41
CA GLN A 916 -31.76 -20.20 -14.27
C GLN A 916 -30.26 -19.92 -14.09
N ARG A 917 -29.88 -18.63 -14.00
CA ARG A 917 -28.49 -18.19 -13.78
C ARG A 917 -27.99 -18.43 -12.34
N LYS A 918 -28.90 -18.53 -11.36
CA LYS A 918 -28.59 -18.78 -9.95
C LYS A 918 -29.39 -20.00 -9.44
N PRO A 919 -29.07 -21.24 -9.88
CA PRO A 919 -29.85 -22.44 -9.55
C PRO A 919 -29.93 -22.74 -8.04
N HIS A 920 -28.93 -22.33 -7.25
CA HIS A 920 -28.94 -22.41 -5.79
C HIS A 920 -29.99 -21.49 -5.11
N ARG A 921 -30.62 -20.58 -5.88
CA ARG A 921 -31.71 -19.69 -5.45
C ARG A 921 -33.09 -20.13 -5.93
N ALA A 922 -33.16 -21.24 -6.65
CA ALA A 922 -34.39 -21.89 -7.05
C ALA A 922 -34.73 -23.06 -6.11
N THR A 923 -35.98 -23.13 -5.64
CA THR A 923 -36.46 -24.34 -4.96
C THR A 923 -36.65 -25.45 -5.98
N HIS A 924 -36.19 -26.67 -5.66
CA HIS A 924 -36.30 -27.80 -6.57
C HIS A 924 -37.76 -28.21 -6.78
N GLY A 925 -38.27 -28.04 -8.00
CA GLY A 925 -39.63 -28.37 -8.40
C GLY A 925 -39.66 -29.01 -9.78
N GLN A 926 -40.66 -29.87 -10.03
CA GLN A 926 -40.75 -30.66 -11.28
C GLN A 926 -41.43 -29.93 -12.45
N PHE A 927 -42.17 -28.85 -12.18
CA PHE A 927 -43.00 -28.16 -13.18
C PHE A 927 -42.49 -26.75 -13.56
N ALA A 928 -41.86 -26.04 -12.62
CA ALA A 928 -41.29 -24.71 -12.83
C ALA A 928 -40.24 -24.40 -11.75
N SER A 929 -39.33 -23.47 -12.05
CA SER A 929 -38.39 -22.89 -11.07
C SER A 929 -39.10 -21.82 -10.24
N PHE A 930 -39.15 -22.00 -8.92
CA PHE A 930 -39.68 -21.00 -7.99
C PHE A 930 -38.56 -20.39 -7.13
N PRO A 931 -38.64 -19.11 -6.71
CA PRO A 931 -37.62 -18.51 -5.85
C PRO A 931 -37.64 -19.10 -4.44
N THR A 932 -36.46 -19.22 -3.82
CA THR A 932 -36.33 -19.54 -2.39
C THR A 932 -36.96 -18.46 -1.50
N VAL A 933 -37.29 -18.84 -0.26
CA VAL A 933 -37.96 -17.96 0.73
C VAL A 933 -37.17 -16.68 0.98
N ASP A 934 -35.84 -16.74 0.95
CA ASP A 934 -34.98 -15.57 1.13
C ASP A 934 -35.03 -14.61 -0.07
N VAL A 935 -35.09 -15.14 -1.30
CA VAL A 935 -35.24 -14.31 -2.51
C VAL A 935 -36.61 -13.63 -2.54
N LYS A 936 -37.67 -14.35 -2.16
CA LYS A 936 -39.01 -13.77 -1.97
C LYS A 936 -39.00 -12.61 -0.97
N ARG A 937 -38.39 -12.81 0.20
CA ARG A 937 -38.25 -11.77 1.24
C ARG A 937 -37.47 -10.55 0.76
N VAL A 938 -36.38 -10.75 0.00
CA VAL A 938 -35.55 -9.64 -0.53
C VAL A 938 -36.25 -8.88 -1.65
N LEU A 939 -36.97 -9.57 -2.54
CA LEU A 939 -37.68 -8.96 -3.67
C LEU A 939 -39.09 -8.44 -3.31
N GLN A 940 -39.55 -8.66 -2.07
CA GLN A 940 -40.90 -8.32 -1.58
C GLN A 940 -42.02 -8.96 -2.42
N ILE A 941 -41.82 -10.22 -2.83
CA ILE A 941 -42.77 -11.08 -3.59
C ILE A 941 -43.34 -12.18 -2.68
#